data_AF-A0AAD2IXG3-F1
#
_entry.id   AF-A0AAD2IXG3-F1
#
_cell.length_a   1.000
_cell.length_b   1.000
_cell.length_c   1.000
_cell.angle_alpha   90.00
_cell.angle_beta   90.00
_cell.angle_gamma   90.00
#
_symmetry.space_group_name_H-M   'P 1'
#
loop_
_entity.id
_entity.type
_entity.pdbx_description
1 polymer ?
#
loop_
_entity_poly.entity_id
_entity_poly.type
_entity_poly.pdbx_seq_one_letter_code
_entity_poly.pdbx_strand_id
1 'polypeptide(L)'
;MLTDAQLAQIMRHASRLRRAQCLEPLNNAMAAHQIDVNLRRAAAFVAQLGHESGELQFLEELWGPTAAQKRYEPPSDLARKLGNTQPGDGRRFKGRGPIQITGRANYARYGELLGQDLVGQPELAADPVVGFRIAGLFWERNGLNALADAGLFDEITRRINGGQNGADDRRRLYALALDVLRGSLPDVAAGPVHATRRGGKAGAQRAAPAMAAEALTRGWELIAEAASSEPTDQKASGKRRRGQANAATEKRGAGAVPARRLDARPDTLDFRDQMYTPTLIEVPLHVSLGDYLECNVPILDQGAEGACTGYGLATVAHYLLLRRRVVPDATPVSPRMMYELARRYDEWPGEDYSGSSARGAMKGWHKHGVCSESLYPSGVVKVGKKALKTASKGSTAEGGLNDERVVDALRRPLGAYFRVNHKDLVAMHSAIAEVGVLYATCTVHDGWSHVGADGVIQQSSAILGGHAFAIVAYDERGFWIQNSWGGDWGRSGFGLLSYDDWLENGTDVWVARLGAPVTLRRAESTATVHATTAAQSVSYSYADLRPHIISVGNNGALKAGGDYGSTTEELQRVFDEDIPRVTGDWAVPRILLYAHGGLVGEQAAVQRLAEYRPLLLDGEVYPLAFIWRSDYWTTITNILRDAVNRRKPEGGLDAAKDFMLDRLDDALEPLARTLTGKSAWSEMKQNALAASGKGGAAEQVADLLVALRKRLPGLEVHMVGHSAGSILLAPLVSLLGERKIPVKSCTLWAPACQVELFKKHYESALEKKGIEKMAIFALTDKAERDDNCGHIYNKSLLYLVSNAFEDPARIPLFRDGCPILGMERFIDRRLMQRLGVDLVLAPNTEPDDSLSASGATHHGDFDDDKRTIMATFRRIAQASTKKATSKAAAAARAKTKRIEDGEQPMAAVAPTFNRSESSMRDQRKLIDLRTKAL
;
A
#
# COMPACT_ATOMS: atom_id res chain seq x y z
N MET A 1 9.49 35.87 8.66
CA MET A 1 10.11 34.91 9.59
C MET A 1 9.07 33.87 9.99
N LEU A 2 9.48 32.61 10.13
CA LEU A 2 8.64 31.51 10.61
C LEU A 2 8.31 31.69 12.09
N THR A 3 7.10 31.30 12.47
CA THR A 3 6.64 31.24 13.87
C THR A 3 6.62 29.80 14.38
N ASP A 4 6.65 29.59 15.70
CA ASP A 4 6.49 28.25 16.29
C ASP A 4 5.17 27.60 15.86
N ALA A 5 4.08 28.37 15.76
CA ALA A 5 2.78 27.86 15.33
C ALA A 5 2.80 27.35 13.87
N GLN A 6 3.52 28.02 12.98
CA GLN A 6 3.71 27.55 11.60
C GLN A 6 4.62 26.31 11.58
N LEU A 7 5.70 26.33 12.35
CA LEU A 7 6.62 25.19 12.43
C LEU A 7 5.93 23.95 13.05
N ALA A 8 5.02 24.14 14.01
CA ALA A 8 4.22 23.09 14.61
C ALA A 8 3.22 22.44 13.64
N GLN A 9 2.75 23.19 12.65
CA GLN A 9 1.87 22.66 11.60
C GLN A 9 2.67 21.91 10.54
N ILE A 10 3.83 22.44 10.14
CA ILE A 10 4.67 21.86 9.09
C ILE A 10 5.45 20.64 9.59
N MET A 11 6.02 20.73 10.79
CA MET A 11 6.85 19.72 11.46
C MET A 11 6.16 19.26 12.74
N ARG A 12 4.97 18.68 12.58
CA ARG A 12 4.07 18.29 13.68
C ARG A 12 4.66 17.26 14.63
N HIS A 13 5.64 16.49 14.18
CA HIS A 13 6.29 15.48 15.00
C HIS A 13 7.47 16.03 15.82
N ALA A 14 7.96 17.25 15.56
CA ALA A 14 8.89 17.91 16.48
C ALA A 14 8.17 18.24 17.80
N SER A 15 8.80 17.94 18.94
CA SER A 15 8.30 18.40 20.23
C SER A 15 8.36 19.94 20.31
N ARG A 16 7.52 20.53 21.17
CA ARG A 16 7.54 21.98 21.43
C ARG A 16 8.93 22.47 21.87
N LEU A 17 9.62 21.69 22.70
CA LEU A 17 10.98 21.99 23.14
C LEU A 17 11.96 22.01 21.97
N ARG A 18 11.87 21.02 21.06
CA ARG A 18 12.74 20.94 19.89
C ARG A 18 12.51 22.10 18.93
N ARG A 19 11.25 22.43 18.64
CA ARG A 19 10.93 23.61 17.81
C ARG A 19 11.44 24.91 18.43
N ALA A 20 11.31 25.09 19.74
CA ALA A 20 11.84 26.26 20.45
C ALA A 20 13.37 26.37 20.30
N GLN A 21 14.11 25.26 20.38
CA GLN A 21 15.55 25.23 20.17
C GLN A 21 15.98 25.51 18.72
N CYS A 22 15.14 25.13 17.75
CA CYS A 22 15.49 25.20 16.32
C CYS A 22 14.95 26.44 15.61
N LEU A 23 13.90 27.09 16.12
CA LEU A 23 13.17 28.14 15.41
C LEU A 23 14.03 29.37 15.11
N GLU A 24 14.74 29.89 16.12
CA GLU A 24 15.62 31.05 15.94
C GLU A 24 16.81 30.72 15.01
N PRO A 25 17.58 29.63 15.23
CA PRO A 25 18.62 29.21 14.29
C PRO A 25 18.15 29.01 12.85
N LEU A 26 16.98 28.41 12.66
CA LEU A 26 16.37 28.22 11.34
C LEU A 26 16.08 29.57 10.66
N ASN A 27 15.42 30.49 11.35
CA ASN A 27 15.13 31.82 10.81
C ASN A 27 16.41 32.60 10.50
N ASN A 28 17.42 32.53 11.37
CA ASN A 28 18.70 33.19 11.17
C ASN A 28 19.43 32.65 9.92
N ALA A 29 19.44 31.33 9.72
CA ALA A 29 20.01 30.73 8.52
C ALA A 29 19.24 31.14 7.26
N MET A 30 17.91 31.18 7.33
CA MET A 30 17.12 31.60 6.18
C MET A 30 17.38 33.04 5.78
N ALA A 31 17.47 33.96 6.75
CA ALA A 31 17.79 35.36 6.50
C ALA A 31 19.22 35.53 5.95
N ALA A 32 20.21 34.88 6.56
CA ALA A 32 21.62 34.98 6.17
C ALA A 32 21.88 34.56 4.72
N HIS A 33 21.12 33.58 4.21
CA HIS A 33 21.27 33.03 2.87
C HIS A 33 20.12 33.40 1.92
N GLN A 34 19.34 34.44 2.24
CA GLN A 34 18.25 34.97 1.41
C GLN A 34 17.19 33.92 1.02
N ILE A 35 16.93 32.95 1.90
CA ILE A 35 15.96 31.88 1.72
C ILE A 35 14.55 32.35 2.11
N ASP A 36 14.45 33.33 3.00
CA ASP A 36 13.18 33.94 3.43
C ASP A 36 12.65 35.04 2.48
N VAL A 37 13.38 35.35 1.41
CA VAL A 37 13.01 36.38 0.41
C VAL A 37 11.67 36.09 -0.27
N ASN A 38 11.35 34.82 -0.48
CA ASN A 38 10.04 34.44 -0.98
C ASN A 38 9.57 33.11 -0.39
N LEU A 39 8.25 32.92 -0.47
CA LEU A 39 7.57 31.78 0.11
C LEU A 39 8.00 30.44 -0.49
N ARG A 40 8.41 30.38 -1.76
CA ARG A 40 8.85 29.14 -2.41
C ARG A 40 10.19 28.67 -1.87
N ARG A 41 11.17 29.58 -1.73
CA ARG A 41 12.47 29.31 -1.12
C ARG A 41 12.30 28.85 0.33
N ALA A 42 11.51 29.59 1.11
CA ALA A 42 11.23 29.26 2.50
C ALA A 42 10.57 27.88 2.66
N ALA A 43 9.49 27.62 1.91
CA ALA A 43 8.81 26.34 1.96
C ALA A 43 9.70 25.18 1.50
N ALA A 44 10.49 25.38 0.44
CA ALA A 44 11.37 24.35 -0.09
C ALA A 44 12.47 23.99 0.92
N PHE A 45 13.09 25.00 1.54
CA PHE A 45 14.11 24.78 2.56
C PHE A 45 13.56 24.05 3.78
N VAL A 46 12.45 24.53 4.34
CA VAL A 46 11.80 23.92 5.51
C VAL A 46 11.37 22.48 5.20
N ALA A 47 10.84 22.20 4.01
CA ALA A 47 10.42 20.86 3.62
C ALA A 47 11.60 19.89 3.49
N GLN A 48 12.70 20.32 2.88
CA GLN A 48 13.90 19.49 2.75
C GLN A 48 14.49 19.17 4.12
N LEU A 49 14.64 20.17 4.99
CA LEU A 49 15.11 19.95 6.36
C LEU A 49 14.13 19.09 7.15
N GLY A 50 12.82 19.28 6.96
CA GLY A 50 11.77 18.47 7.56
C GLY A 50 11.90 17.01 7.18
N HIS A 51 12.25 16.69 5.94
CA HIS A 51 12.48 15.30 5.56
C HIS A 51 13.80 14.76 6.12
N GLU A 52 14.92 15.47 5.90
CA GLU A 52 16.27 14.99 6.25
C GLU A 52 16.46 14.77 7.77
N SER A 53 15.77 15.54 8.59
CA SER A 53 15.87 15.47 10.06
C SER A 53 14.73 14.71 10.73
N GLY A 54 13.80 14.14 9.96
CA GLY A 54 12.58 13.54 10.50
C GLY A 54 11.74 14.56 11.27
N GLU A 55 11.44 15.69 10.65
CA GLU A 55 10.74 16.85 11.19
C GLU A 55 11.45 17.40 12.44
N LEU A 56 12.77 17.63 12.36
CA LEU A 56 13.67 18.12 13.42
C LEU A 56 13.83 17.20 14.64
N GLN A 57 13.29 15.99 14.61
CA GLN A 57 13.45 15.04 15.70
C GLN A 57 14.91 14.58 15.85
N PHE A 58 15.65 14.51 14.74
CA PHE A 58 17.03 14.03 14.70
C PHE A 58 17.95 15.07 14.06
N LEU A 59 18.87 15.62 14.86
CA LEU A 59 20.00 16.42 14.39
C LEU A 59 21.30 15.61 14.31
N GLU A 60 21.22 14.33 14.61
CA GLU A 60 22.31 13.38 14.49
C GLU A 60 21.73 12.05 14.03
N GLU A 61 22.39 11.44 13.04
CA GLU A 61 22.04 10.12 12.54
C GLU A 61 22.12 9.09 13.68
N LEU A 62 21.05 8.31 13.82
CA LEU A 62 21.04 7.17 14.74
C LEU A 62 22.06 6.15 14.26
N TRP A 63 23.11 5.98 15.05
CA TRP A 63 24.21 5.08 14.71
C TRP A 63 23.93 3.68 15.25
N GLY A 64 23.81 2.71 14.35
CA GLY A 64 23.69 1.28 14.65
C GLY A 64 24.04 0.55 13.37
N PRO A 65 25.26 -0.03 13.24
CA PRO A 65 25.94 -0.24 11.98
C PRO A 65 25.09 -1.02 10.95
N THR A 66 24.35 -0.27 10.14
CA THR A 66 23.56 -0.81 9.04
C THR A 66 24.49 -1.19 7.88
N ALA A 67 24.00 -1.98 6.92
CA ALA A 67 24.76 -2.28 5.70
C ALA A 67 25.20 -0.99 4.96
N ALA A 68 24.43 0.11 5.07
CA ALA A 68 24.79 1.41 4.53
C ALA A 68 25.87 2.12 5.36
N GLN A 69 25.71 2.19 6.69
CA GLN A 69 26.68 2.84 7.59
C GLN A 69 28.04 2.14 7.61
N LYS A 70 28.06 0.81 7.44
CA LYS A 70 29.31 0.03 7.27
C LYS A 70 30.12 0.51 6.06
N ARG A 71 29.46 1.07 5.03
CA ARG A 71 30.16 1.62 3.86
C ARG A 71 30.75 3.01 4.15
N TYR A 72 30.45 3.67 5.26
CA TYR A 72 31.16 4.91 5.62
C TYR A 72 32.58 4.63 6.13
N GLU A 73 32.87 3.38 6.49
CA GLU A 73 34.15 2.94 7.04
C GLU A 73 35.14 2.51 5.94
N PRO A 74 36.43 2.91 5.97
CA PRO A 74 37.45 2.37 5.07
C PRO A 74 37.57 0.84 5.18
N PRO A 75 37.88 0.12 4.08
CA PRO A 75 38.35 0.60 2.77
C PRO A 75 37.23 0.73 1.71
N SER A 76 35.98 0.99 2.09
CA SER A 76 34.88 1.05 1.12
C SER A 76 35.01 2.18 0.09
N ASP A 77 34.45 1.98 -1.11
CA ASP A 77 34.39 3.03 -2.14
C ASP A 77 33.63 4.28 -1.69
N LEU A 78 32.62 4.11 -0.83
CA LEU A 78 31.86 5.22 -0.28
C LEU A 78 32.68 5.98 0.78
N ALA A 79 33.45 5.27 1.62
CA ALA A 79 34.36 5.89 2.58
C ALA A 79 35.39 6.78 1.85
N ARG A 80 35.94 6.29 0.73
CA ARG A 80 36.85 7.06 -0.14
C ARG A 80 36.20 8.33 -0.70
N LYS A 81 34.97 8.24 -1.20
CA LYS A 81 34.20 9.40 -1.70
C LYS A 81 33.86 10.42 -0.60
N LEU A 82 33.65 9.95 0.63
CA LEU A 82 33.36 10.76 1.81
C LEU A 82 34.62 11.40 2.43
N GLY A 83 35.81 11.05 1.93
CA GLY A 83 37.10 11.47 2.48
C GLY A 83 37.43 10.83 3.82
N ASN A 84 36.75 9.74 4.19
CA ASN A 84 37.06 8.94 5.36
C ASN A 84 38.30 8.11 5.05
N THR A 85 39.38 8.33 5.79
CA THR A 85 40.70 7.75 5.51
C THR A 85 41.25 6.94 6.68
N GLN A 86 40.66 7.07 7.86
CA GLN A 86 41.12 6.39 9.09
C GLN A 86 40.05 5.43 9.60
N PRO A 87 40.44 4.29 10.21
CA PRO A 87 39.53 3.47 10.99
C PRO A 87 38.80 4.28 12.07
N GLY A 88 37.48 4.14 12.17
CA GLY A 88 36.58 4.91 13.03
C GLY A 88 35.97 6.14 12.36
N ASP A 89 36.41 6.53 11.17
CA ASP A 89 35.90 7.72 10.48
C ASP A 89 34.43 7.61 10.10
N GLY A 90 33.94 6.40 9.80
CA GLY A 90 32.54 6.20 9.44
C GLY A 90 31.61 6.68 10.56
N ARG A 91 31.86 6.21 11.79
CA ARG A 91 31.08 6.61 12.97
C ARG A 91 31.36 8.05 13.39
N ARG A 92 32.62 8.47 13.33
CA ARG A 92 33.04 9.80 13.77
C ARG A 92 32.39 10.90 12.92
N PHE A 93 32.31 10.70 11.61
CA PHE A 93 31.75 11.66 10.64
C PHE A 93 30.41 11.19 10.04
N LYS A 94 29.55 10.59 10.87
CA LYS A 94 28.18 10.23 10.51
C LYS A 94 27.29 11.45 10.22
N GLY A 95 26.06 11.23 9.74
CA GLY A 95 25.12 12.31 9.46
C GLY A 95 24.86 13.21 10.67
N ARG A 96 25.03 14.53 10.53
CA ARG A 96 24.65 15.54 11.55
C ARG A 96 24.05 16.80 10.95
N GLY A 97 23.29 17.49 11.78
CA GLY A 97 22.55 18.70 11.47
C GLY A 97 21.25 18.41 10.71
N PRO A 98 20.43 19.45 10.49
CA PRO A 98 19.12 19.30 9.85
C PRO A 98 19.20 18.92 8.37
N ILE A 99 20.37 19.02 7.72
CA ILE A 99 20.63 18.59 6.34
C ILE A 99 21.50 17.31 6.27
N GLN A 100 21.83 16.70 7.41
CA GLN A 100 22.58 15.43 7.52
C GLN A 100 23.93 15.40 6.76
N ILE A 101 24.84 16.34 7.05
CA ILE A 101 26.19 16.28 6.47
C ILE A 101 26.94 15.03 6.94
N THR A 102 27.59 14.32 6.01
CA THR A 102 28.25 13.04 6.27
C THR A 102 29.64 13.00 5.64
N GLY A 103 30.63 12.40 6.31
CA GLY A 103 31.98 12.19 5.80
C GLY A 103 32.98 13.29 6.16
N ARG A 104 34.21 12.90 6.51
CA ARG A 104 35.30 13.78 6.96
C ARG A 104 35.53 14.97 6.02
N ALA A 105 35.42 14.78 4.71
CA ALA A 105 35.61 15.85 3.73
C ALA A 105 34.54 16.95 3.83
N ASN A 106 33.29 16.60 4.18
CA ASN A 106 32.23 17.57 4.37
C ASN A 106 32.38 18.30 5.70
N TYR A 107 32.76 17.60 6.77
CA TYR A 107 33.06 18.23 8.07
C TYR A 107 34.21 19.23 7.97
N ALA A 108 35.32 18.87 7.29
CA ALA A 108 36.43 19.79 7.05
C ALA A 108 35.98 21.04 6.28
N ARG A 109 35.23 20.86 5.20
CA ARG A 109 34.77 21.95 4.33
C ARG A 109 33.84 22.92 5.05
N TYR A 110 32.83 22.41 5.76
CA TYR A 110 31.89 23.29 6.47
C TYR A 110 32.50 23.87 7.74
N GLY A 111 33.45 23.18 8.36
CA GLY A 111 34.24 23.73 9.46
C GLY A 111 35.04 24.95 9.02
N GLU A 112 35.75 24.87 7.89
CA GLU A 112 36.49 26.00 7.32
C GLU A 112 35.56 27.18 6.98
N LEU A 113 34.44 26.92 6.30
CA LEU A 113 33.46 27.97 5.94
C LEU A 113 32.85 28.67 7.16
N LEU A 114 32.74 27.98 8.30
CA LEU A 114 32.16 28.52 9.53
C LEU A 114 33.20 29.08 10.50
N GLY A 115 34.49 28.85 10.24
CA GLY A 115 35.58 29.12 11.18
C GLY A 115 35.53 28.25 12.45
N GLN A 116 35.05 27.01 12.33
CA GLN A 116 34.83 26.09 13.45
C GLN A 116 35.50 24.74 13.20
N ASP A 117 36.15 24.18 14.21
CA ASP A 117 36.85 22.89 14.08
C ASP A 117 35.88 21.70 14.16
N LEU A 118 35.16 21.45 13.06
CA LEU A 118 34.25 20.31 12.94
C LEU A 118 34.98 18.97 12.69
N VAL A 119 36.29 18.97 12.45
CA VAL A 119 37.07 17.73 12.30
C VAL A 119 37.53 17.23 13.67
N GLY A 120 37.99 18.14 14.52
CA GLY A 120 38.30 17.89 15.93
C GLY A 120 37.04 17.65 16.76
N GLN A 121 35.98 18.44 16.55
CA GLN A 121 34.73 18.43 17.31
C GLN A 121 33.50 18.23 16.39
N PRO A 122 33.32 17.05 15.77
CA PRO A 122 32.24 16.80 14.81
C PRO A 122 30.84 16.89 15.43
N GLU A 123 30.68 16.66 16.73
CA GLU A 123 29.41 16.81 17.46
C GLU A 123 28.81 18.23 17.36
N LEU A 124 29.64 19.25 17.14
CA LEU A 124 29.18 20.63 16.94
C LEU A 124 28.25 20.73 15.72
N ALA A 125 28.37 19.87 14.72
CA ALA A 125 27.45 19.88 13.57
C ALA A 125 26.00 19.49 13.93
N ALA A 126 25.78 18.84 15.08
CA ALA A 126 24.45 18.51 15.60
C ALA A 126 23.84 19.62 16.47
N ASP A 127 24.64 20.62 16.89
CA ASP A 127 24.13 21.80 17.58
C ASP A 127 23.19 22.58 16.64
N PRO A 128 21.98 23.00 17.07
CA PRO A 128 21.05 23.72 16.21
C PRO A 128 21.65 24.99 15.57
N VAL A 129 22.42 25.79 16.31
CA VAL A 129 22.99 27.05 15.79
C VAL A 129 23.98 26.74 14.66
N VAL A 130 24.88 25.80 14.89
CA VAL A 130 25.88 25.39 13.89
C VAL A 130 25.22 24.65 12.73
N GLY A 131 24.36 23.67 13.02
CA GLY A 131 23.69 22.82 12.04
C GLY A 131 22.82 23.59 11.05
N PHE A 132 22.06 24.61 11.48
CA PHE A 132 21.29 25.45 10.55
C PHE A 132 22.19 26.40 9.74
N ARG A 133 23.32 26.88 10.28
CA ARG A 133 24.33 27.61 9.49
C ARG A 133 24.93 26.72 8.40
N ILE A 134 25.23 25.46 8.72
CA ILE A 134 25.68 24.45 7.73
C ILE A 134 24.61 24.26 6.65
N ALA A 135 23.34 24.12 7.04
CA ALA A 135 22.24 23.94 6.10
C ALA A 135 22.06 25.14 5.15
N GLY A 136 22.18 26.36 5.66
CA GLY A 136 22.15 27.58 4.84
C GLY A 136 23.31 27.66 3.85
N LEU A 137 24.54 27.39 4.29
CA LEU A 137 25.72 27.33 3.42
C LEU A 137 25.62 26.22 2.36
N PHE A 138 25.12 25.05 2.75
CA PHE A 138 24.84 23.96 1.82
C PHE A 138 23.87 24.41 0.74
N TRP A 139 22.78 25.07 1.15
CA TRP A 139 21.72 25.54 0.27
C TRP A 139 22.22 26.56 -0.75
N GLU A 140 22.98 27.55 -0.28
CA GLU A 140 23.58 28.58 -1.14
C GLU A 140 24.59 28.00 -2.13
N ARG A 141 25.55 27.21 -1.66
CA ARG A 141 26.61 26.63 -2.52
C ARG A 141 26.06 25.70 -3.60
N ASN A 142 24.91 25.08 -3.35
CA ASN A 142 24.25 24.21 -4.31
C ASN A 142 23.27 24.97 -5.23
N GLY A 143 23.16 26.31 -5.12
CA GLY A 143 22.31 27.11 -5.99
C GLY A 143 20.82 26.84 -5.80
N LEU A 144 20.42 26.35 -4.63
CA LEU A 144 19.06 25.82 -4.40
C LEU A 144 18.01 26.94 -4.34
N ASN A 145 18.40 28.17 -4.04
CA ASN A 145 17.53 29.35 -4.17
C ASN A 145 17.02 29.53 -5.60
N ALA A 146 17.88 29.43 -6.61
CA ALA A 146 17.49 29.59 -8.01
C ALA A 146 16.54 28.47 -8.47
N LEU A 147 16.78 27.23 -8.01
CA LEU A 147 15.88 26.11 -8.27
C LEU A 147 14.53 26.29 -7.59
N ALA A 148 14.50 26.81 -6.36
CA ALA A 148 13.27 27.09 -5.65
C ALA A 148 12.45 28.20 -6.31
N ASP A 149 13.11 29.26 -6.81
CA ASP A 149 12.46 30.33 -7.57
C ASP A 149 11.81 29.80 -8.86
N ALA A 150 12.56 28.94 -9.57
CA ALA A 150 12.10 28.26 -10.78
C ALA A 150 11.01 27.20 -10.53
N GLY A 151 10.69 26.90 -9.27
CA GLY A 151 9.70 25.88 -8.91
C GLY A 151 10.17 24.44 -9.20
N LEU A 152 11.48 24.23 -9.30
CA LEU A 152 12.12 22.94 -9.60
C LEU A 152 12.43 22.18 -8.32
N PHE A 153 11.41 21.89 -7.50
CA PHE A 153 11.59 21.26 -6.19
C PHE A 153 12.18 19.83 -6.29
N ASP A 154 11.84 19.07 -7.32
CA ASP A 154 12.40 17.73 -7.54
C ASP A 154 13.89 17.78 -7.89
N GLU A 155 14.36 18.87 -8.50
CA GLU A 155 15.79 19.10 -8.76
C GLU A 155 16.53 19.43 -7.46
N ILE A 156 15.90 20.18 -6.55
CA ILE A 156 16.42 20.43 -5.21
C ILE A 156 16.60 19.09 -4.47
N THR A 157 15.59 18.21 -4.53
CA THR A 157 15.66 16.85 -3.96
C THR A 157 16.81 16.05 -4.58
N ARG A 158 16.95 16.07 -5.91
CA ARG A 158 18.04 15.37 -6.60
C ARG A 158 19.41 15.90 -6.19
N ARG A 159 19.54 17.21 -5.98
CA ARG A 159 20.82 17.85 -5.64
C ARG A 159 21.21 17.67 -4.17
N ILE A 160 20.23 17.46 -3.28
CA ILE A 160 20.47 17.14 -1.86
C ILE A 160 20.79 15.65 -1.68
N ASN A 161 20.00 14.75 -2.28
CA ASN A 161 20.07 13.31 -2.01
C ASN A 161 20.86 12.52 -3.08
N GLY A 162 21.14 13.11 -4.25
CA GLY A 162 21.73 12.41 -5.40
C GLY A 162 20.75 11.50 -6.15
N GLY A 163 19.44 11.63 -5.88
CA GLY A 163 18.36 10.79 -6.43
C GLY A 163 16.97 11.29 -6.02
N GLN A 164 15.95 10.46 -6.10
CA GLN A 164 14.55 10.80 -5.72
C GLN A 164 14.08 10.07 -4.46
N ASN A 165 15.01 9.62 -3.60
CA ASN A 165 14.68 8.94 -2.36
C ASN A 165 13.86 9.86 -1.44
N GLY A 166 12.70 9.36 -0.99
CA GLY A 166 11.79 10.12 -0.13
C GLY A 166 11.07 11.28 -0.83
N ALA A 167 11.04 11.34 -2.17
CA ALA A 167 10.43 12.44 -2.92
C ALA A 167 8.97 12.70 -2.54
N ASP A 168 8.17 11.67 -2.29
CA ASP A 168 6.75 11.83 -1.95
C ASP A 168 6.56 12.53 -0.59
N ASP A 169 7.35 12.17 0.41
CA ASP A 169 7.31 12.84 1.72
C ASP A 169 7.85 14.27 1.64
N ARG A 170 8.92 14.51 0.87
CA ARG A 170 9.44 15.87 0.61
C ARG A 170 8.40 16.75 -0.07
N ARG A 171 7.67 16.22 -1.06
CA ARG A 171 6.59 16.94 -1.76
C ARG A 171 5.40 17.20 -0.84
N ARG A 172 5.04 16.23 0.02
CA ARG A 172 4.01 16.40 1.06
C ARG A 172 4.37 17.54 2.00
N LEU A 173 5.59 17.53 2.56
CA LEU A 173 6.08 18.60 3.45
C LEU A 173 6.19 19.94 2.72
N TYR A 174 6.56 19.95 1.44
CA TYR A 174 6.63 21.18 0.64
C TYR A 174 5.24 21.77 0.39
N ALA A 175 4.26 20.95 0.01
CA ALA A 175 2.88 21.39 -0.15
C ALA A 175 2.31 21.95 1.16
N LEU A 176 2.55 21.26 2.28
CA LEU A 176 2.13 21.68 3.61
C LEU A 176 2.81 23.00 4.03
N ALA A 177 4.12 23.14 3.80
CA ALA A 177 4.85 24.38 4.08
C ALA A 177 4.35 25.55 3.22
N LEU A 178 4.05 25.32 1.95
CA LEU A 178 3.45 26.34 1.08
C LEU A 178 2.09 26.79 1.61
N ASP A 179 1.24 25.86 2.06
CA ASP A 179 -0.09 26.16 2.57
C ASP A 179 -0.05 26.96 3.89
N VAL A 180 0.70 26.46 4.87
CA VAL A 180 0.86 27.08 6.20
C VAL A 180 1.48 28.48 6.09
N LEU A 181 2.48 28.65 5.22
CA LEU A 181 3.13 29.95 5.03
C LEU A 181 2.26 30.93 4.22
N ARG A 182 1.31 30.45 3.39
CA ARG A 182 0.37 31.29 2.63
C ARG A 182 -0.78 31.79 3.51
N GLY A 183 -1.30 30.97 4.41
CA GLY A 183 -2.45 31.28 5.28
C GLY A 183 -2.22 32.34 6.36
N SER A 184 -1.13 33.12 6.29
CA SER A 184 -0.71 34.07 7.32
C SER A 184 -0.57 35.53 6.84
N LEU A 185 -1.14 35.90 5.68
CA LEU A 185 -1.31 37.32 5.31
C LEU A 185 -2.77 37.73 5.54
N PRO A 186 -3.07 38.75 6.36
CA PRO A 186 -4.38 39.38 6.33
C PRO A 186 -4.55 40.16 5.02
N ASP A 187 -5.75 40.06 4.44
CA ASP A 187 -6.25 40.98 3.41
C ASP A 187 -6.08 42.43 3.91
N VAL A 188 -5.32 43.24 3.17
CA VAL A 188 -5.37 44.70 3.35
C VAL A 188 -5.80 45.33 2.03
N ALA A 189 -7.05 45.77 2.06
CA ALA A 189 -7.71 46.55 1.02
C ALA A 189 -6.95 47.86 0.74
N ALA A 190 -7.03 48.27 -0.52
CA ALA A 190 -6.48 49.52 -1.03
C ALA A 190 -7.07 50.76 -0.33
N GLY A 191 -6.20 51.72 0.00
CA GLY A 191 -6.55 53.08 0.40
C GLY A 191 -5.31 53.94 0.63
N PRO A 192 -5.23 55.18 0.11
CA PRO A 192 -3.98 55.94 0.02
C PRO A 192 -3.66 56.70 1.33
N VAL A 193 -2.40 57.11 1.51
CA VAL A 193 -1.97 58.49 1.90
C VAL A 193 -0.55 58.53 2.52
N HIS A 194 0.23 59.46 1.94
CA HIS A 194 1.38 60.26 2.39
C HIS A 194 2.73 59.69 2.86
N ALA A 195 3.72 60.12 2.08
CA ALA A 195 5.14 60.24 2.35
C ALA A 195 5.50 60.91 3.69
N THR A 196 6.60 60.46 4.28
CA THR A 196 7.64 61.37 4.79
C THR A 196 9.03 60.75 4.66
N ARG A 197 9.93 61.55 4.08
CA ARG A 197 11.38 61.33 3.95
C ARG A 197 12.08 61.47 5.31
N ARG A 198 13.13 60.67 5.51
CA ARG A 198 14.46 61.01 6.08
C ARG A 198 15.33 59.75 5.83
N GLY A 199 16.46 59.75 5.13
CA GLY A 199 17.47 60.78 4.89
C GLY A 199 18.77 60.32 5.56
N GLY A 200 19.68 59.70 4.80
CA GLY A 200 21.01 59.33 5.30
C GLY A 200 21.80 58.44 4.32
N LYS A 201 22.62 59.07 3.47
CA LYS A 201 23.48 58.45 2.45
C LYS A 201 24.88 58.12 3.01
N ALA A 202 25.46 57.02 2.56
CA ALA A 202 26.84 56.86 2.05
C ALA A 202 26.94 55.43 1.46
N GLY A 203 27.41 55.12 0.25
CA GLY A 203 28.17 55.87 -0.74
C GLY A 203 29.46 55.10 -1.08
N ALA A 204 29.44 54.25 -2.14
CA ALA A 204 30.55 53.88 -3.05
C ALA A 204 30.20 52.57 -3.80
N GLN A 205 29.64 52.63 -5.02
CA GLN A 205 30.34 52.55 -6.32
C GLN A 205 31.10 51.24 -6.57
N ARG A 206 30.56 50.38 -7.45
CA ARG A 206 31.14 50.13 -8.78
C ARG A 206 30.18 49.35 -9.71
N ALA A 207 30.37 49.63 -10.98
CA ALA A 207 29.47 49.42 -12.11
C ALA A 207 29.40 47.97 -12.62
N ALA A 208 28.28 47.65 -13.25
CA ALA A 208 28.11 46.49 -14.13
C ALA A 208 28.97 46.60 -15.40
N PRO A 209 29.15 45.48 -16.11
CA PRO A 209 28.58 45.47 -17.45
C PRO A 209 27.79 44.19 -17.76
N ALA A 210 26.82 44.37 -18.66
CA ALA A 210 26.07 43.31 -19.31
C ALA A 210 26.94 42.59 -20.36
N MET A 211 26.87 41.26 -20.39
CA MET A 211 26.73 40.50 -21.64
C MET A 211 26.28 39.06 -21.33
N ALA A 212 25.41 38.57 -22.20
CA ALA A 212 24.61 37.38 -22.06
C ALA A 212 25.39 36.06 -22.27
N ALA A 213 24.75 34.98 -21.81
CA ALA A 213 24.75 33.65 -22.44
C ALA A 213 26.11 33.01 -22.74
N GLU A 214 26.65 32.28 -21.76
CA GLU A 214 27.26 30.94 -21.91
C GLU A 214 27.87 30.50 -20.57
N ALA A 215 27.88 29.20 -20.30
CA ALA A 215 28.47 28.54 -19.11
C ALA A 215 27.60 28.48 -17.82
N LEU A 216 26.51 27.70 -17.87
CA LEU A 216 25.99 26.96 -16.71
C LEU A 216 25.77 25.49 -17.10
N THR A 217 26.87 24.78 -17.31
CA THR A 217 26.92 23.31 -17.38
C THR A 217 28.13 22.84 -16.59
N ARG A 218 27.89 22.41 -15.34
CA ARG A 218 28.72 21.41 -14.64
C ARG A 218 27.81 20.52 -13.81
N GLY A 219 26.97 19.78 -14.53
CA GLY A 219 26.56 18.43 -14.16
C GLY A 219 27.60 17.43 -14.69
N TRP A 220 27.57 16.21 -14.16
CA TRP A 220 28.52 15.14 -14.47
C TRP A 220 28.42 14.70 -15.94
N GLU A 221 29.55 14.56 -16.64
CA GLU A 221 29.77 13.76 -17.87
C GLU A 221 31.28 13.45 -17.88
N LEU A 222 31.79 12.24 -18.09
CA LEU A 222 31.80 11.32 -19.25
C LEU A 222 32.55 10.04 -18.77
N ILE A 223 32.47 8.80 -19.30
CA ILE A 223 31.83 8.12 -20.44
C ILE A 223 31.95 6.61 -20.13
N ALA A 224 30.97 5.82 -20.56
CA ALA A 224 31.17 4.44 -20.95
C ALA A 224 31.21 4.39 -22.49
N GLU A 225 32.32 3.93 -23.09
CA GLU A 225 32.41 3.16 -24.33
C GLU A 225 33.85 3.07 -24.85
N ALA A 226 34.37 1.83 -24.96
CA ALA A 226 35.18 1.37 -26.09
C ALA A 226 35.42 -0.14 -25.93
N ALA A 227 34.84 -0.93 -26.84
CA ALA A 227 35.20 -2.32 -27.07
C ALA A 227 36.38 -2.41 -28.07
N SER A 228 37.08 -3.54 -27.99
CA SER A 228 38.00 -4.14 -28.97
C SER A 228 39.44 -3.60 -29.11
N SER A 229 40.39 -4.40 -28.62
CA SER A 229 41.53 -4.92 -29.41
C SER A 229 42.40 -5.85 -28.55
N GLU A 230 42.47 -7.14 -28.90
CA GLU A 230 43.58 -8.02 -28.48
C GLU A 230 44.90 -7.53 -29.12
N PRO A 231 46.08 -7.87 -28.54
CA PRO A 231 46.77 -9.10 -28.96
C PRO A 231 47.54 -9.86 -27.85
N THR A 232 47.37 -11.19 -27.89
CA THR A 232 48.36 -12.31 -27.81
C THR A 232 49.57 -12.34 -26.85
N ASP A 233 49.78 -13.58 -26.38
CA ASP A 233 51.04 -14.27 -25.99
C ASP A 233 51.62 -13.98 -24.58
N GLN A 234 52.11 -14.95 -23.80
CA GLN A 234 52.43 -16.36 -24.04
C GLN A 234 52.50 -17.17 -22.72
N LYS A 235 52.31 -18.49 -22.89
CA LYS A 235 52.33 -19.59 -21.92
C LYS A 235 53.53 -19.60 -20.96
N ALA A 236 53.31 -20.08 -19.72
CA ALA A 236 54.16 -21.11 -19.13
C ALA A 236 53.44 -21.91 -18.04
N SER A 237 53.53 -23.23 -18.21
CA SER A 237 52.96 -24.32 -17.43
C SER A 237 53.65 -24.56 -16.08
N GLY A 238 52.89 -25.06 -15.09
CA GLY A 238 53.48 -25.63 -13.87
C GLY A 238 52.51 -26.47 -13.05
N LYS A 239 52.23 -27.71 -13.49
CA LYS A 239 51.63 -28.76 -12.65
C LYS A 239 52.57 -29.10 -11.49
N ARG A 240 52.05 -29.22 -10.26
CA ARG A 240 52.59 -30.18 -9.28
C ARG A 240 51.48 -30.75 -8.39
N ARG A 241 51.70 -32.02 -8.03
CA ARG A 241 50.76 -33.06 -7.62
C ARG A 241 50.52 -33.09 -6.10
N ARG A 242 49.33 -33.61 -5.74
CA ARG A 242 48.96 -34.50 -4.61
C ARG A 242 49.98 -34.71 -3.48
N GLY A 243 49.49 -34.54 -2.25
CA GLY A 243 49.95 -35.25 -1.06
C GLY A 243 48.81 -35.38 -0.05
N GLN A 244 48.21 -36.57 0.04
CA GLN A 244 47.39 -37.01 1.17
C GLN A 244 48.32 -37.34 2.35
N ALA A 245 47.96 -36.93 3.56
CA ALA A 245 48.41 -37.57 4.78
C ALA A 245 47.27 -37.55 5.80
N ASN A 246 46.77 -38.74 6.12
CA ASN A 246 45.88 -39.02 7.24
C ASN A 246 46.65 -38.87 8.56
N ALA A 247 46.08 -38.19 9.53
CA ALA A 247 46.38 -38.41 10.93
C ALA A 247 45.05 -38.38 11.70
N ALA A 248 44.60 -39.57 12.09
CA ALA A 248 43.47 -39.77 12.98
C ALA A 248 43.86 -39.36 14.39
N THR A 249 43.02 -38.57 15.05
CA THR A 249 42.96 -38.51 16.50
C THR A 249 41.51 -38.33 16.91
N GLU A 250 40.87 -39.43 17.29
CA GLU A 250 39.57 -39.40 17.96
C GLU A 250 39.74 -38.76 19.34
N LYS A 251 38.89 -37.76 19.65
CA LYS A 251 38.37 -37.55 21.00
C LYS A 251 37.10 -36.68 21.00
N ARG A 252 35.98 -37.41 21.14
CA ARG A 252 34.72 -37.09 21.83
C ARG A 252 33.87 -35.91 21.31
N GLY A 253 32.72 -36.29 20.76
CA GLY A 253 31.73 -35.41 20.15
C GLY A 253 31.03 -34.46 21.12
N ALA A 254 31.02 -33.19 20.75
CA ALA A 254 29.89 -32.31 20.98
C ALA A 254 28.84 -32.63 19.89
N GLY A 255 27.60 -32.87 20.30
CA GLY A 255 26.51 -33.10 19.35
C GLY A 255 26.37 -31.89 18.42
N ALA A 256 26.38 -32.13 17.12
CA ALA A 256 26.15 -31.09 16.13
C ALA A 256 24.76 -30.47 16.37
N VAL A 257 24.72 -29.16 16.60
CA VAL A 257 23.49 -28.37 16.73
C VAL A 257 22.70 -28.49 15.42
N PRO A 258 21.38 -28.73 15.45
CA PRO A 258 20.56 -28.75 14.23
C PRO A 258 20.68 -27.41 13.49
N ALA A 259 20.86 -27.45 12.17
CA ALA A 259 20.89 -26.25 11.35
C ALA A 259 19.50 -25.56 11.41
N ARG A 260 19.41 -24.42 12.10
CA ARG A 260 18.19 -23.61 12.24
C ARG A 260 18.28 -22.36 11.36
N ARG A 261 17.13 -21.87 10.89
CA ARG A 261 17.02 -20.63 10.11
C ARG A 261 16.62 -19.47 11.03
N LEU A 262 17.46 -18.43 11.08
CA LEU A 262 17.29 -17.23 11.92
C LEU A 262 17.09 -15.99 11.02
N ASP A 263 15.84 -15.75 10.60
CA ASP A 263 15.48 -14.76 9.58
C ASP A 263 14.38 -13.78 10.01
N ALA A 264 14.16 -13.56 11.32
CA ALA A 264 13.34 -12.43 11.76
C ALA A 264 14.02 -11.12 11.36
N ARG A 265 13.22 -10.20 10.82
CA ARG A 265 13.70 -8.89 10.36
C ARG A 265 13.28 -7.78 11.33
N PRO A 266 14.18 -6.83 11.65
CA PRO A 266 13.80 -5.63 12.39
C PRO A 266 12.73 -4.82 11.64
N ASP A 267 11.74 -4.31 12.36
CA ASP A 267 10.69 -3.50 11.76
C ASP A 267 11.28 -2.19 11.23
N THR A 268 10.92 -1.84 10.00
CA THR A 268 11.20 -0.50 9.47
C THR A 268 10.41 0.54 10.27
N LEU A 269 10.96 1.74 10.45
CA LEU A 269 10.27 2.86 11.10
C LEU A 269 9.01 3.22 10.28
N ASP A 270 7.84 3.10 10.90
CA ASP A 270 6.55 3.48 10.33
C ASP A 270 5.86 4.41 11.32
N PHE A 271 5.66 5.65 10.91
CA PHE A 271 5.13 6.71 11.77
C PHE A 271 3.65 6.52 12.15
N ARG A 272 2.97 5.48 11.61
CA ARG A 272 1.60 5.11 11.99
C ARG A 272 1.56 4.15 13.18
N ASP A 273 2.71 3.63 13.63
CA ASP A 273 2.76 2.80 14.84
C ASP A 273 2.29 3.62 16.04
N GLN A 274 1.25 3.12 16.69
CA GLN A 274 0.84 3.67 17.96
C GLN A 274 1.82 3.20 19.02
N MET A 275 2.54 4.14 19.62
CA MET A 275 3.44 3.84 20.73
C MET A 275 2.63 3.53 21.98
N TYR A 276 3.03 2.46 22.67
CA TYR A 276 2.52 2.11 23.97
C TYR A 276 2.79 3.26 24.94
N THR A 277 1.74 3.70 25.63
CA THR A 277 1.83 4.68 26.70
C THR A 277 1.48 3.97 28.00
N PRO A 278 2.41 3.86 28.97
CA PRO A 278 2.13 3.24 30.24
C PRO A 278 0.95 3.89 30.97
N THR A 279 0.14 3.07 31.62
CA THR A 279 -0.79 3.51 32.64
C THR A 279 -0.06 3.73 33.97
N LEU A 280 -0.65 4.49 34.89
CA LEU A 280 -0.09 4.74 36.22
C LEU A 280 -0.31 3.56 37.18
N ILE A 281 -0.40 2.34 36.66
CA ILE A 281 -0.46 1.12 37.47
C ILE A 281 0.93 0.88 38.08
N GLU A 282 0.96 0.45 39.34
CA GLU A 282 2.20 0.13 40.04
C GLU A 282 2.97 -0.97 39.30
N VAL A 283 4.25 -0.72 39.02
CA VAL A 283 5.15 -1.69 38.40
C VAL A 283 5.86 -2.47 39.51
N PRO A 284 5.66 -3.80 39.61
CA PRO A 284 6.30 -4.59 40.66
C PRO A 284 7.82 -4.66 40.46
N LEU A 285 8.56 -4.90 41.55
CA LEU A 285 10.03 -5.00 41.50
C LEU A 285 10.52 -6.16 40.61
N HIS A 286 9.70 -7.20 40.47
CA HIS A 286 9.92 -8.32 39.56
C HIS A 286 8.57 -8.93 39.17
N VAL A 287 8.54 -9.62 38.03
CA VAL A 287 7.45 -10.52 37.63
C VAL A 287 8.04 -11.91 37.57
N SER A 288 7.58 -12.80 38.45
CA SER A 288 8.13 -14.15 38.58
C SER A 288 7.84 -14.99 37.34
N LEU A 289 8.85 -15.71 36.86
CA LEU A 289 8.65 -16.74 35.83
C LEU A 289 7.67 -17.83 36.32
N GLY A 290 7.59 -18.08 37.63
CA GLY A 290 6.66 -19.04 38.22
C GLY A 290 5.20 -18.76 37.87
N ASP A 291 4.77 -17.50 37.99
CA ASP A 291 3.40 -17.06 37.70
C ASP A 291 3.02 -17.31 36.23
N TYR A 292 3.99 -17.15 35.33
CA TYR A 292 3.81 -17.47 33.92
C TYR A 292 3.71 -18.98 33.68
N LEU A 293 4.54 -19.79 34.34
CA LEU A 293 4.53 -21.26 34.22
C LEU A 293 3.21 -21.87 34.69
N GLU A 294 2.54 -21.27 35.69
CA GLU A 294 1.20 -21.69 36.14
C GLU A 294 0.13 -21.57 35.05
N CYS A 295 0.31 -20.66 34.08
CA CYS A 295 -0.60 -20.51 32.95
C CYS A 295 -0.54 -21.69 31.96
N ASN A 296 0.46 -22.59 32.07
CA ASN A 296 0.65 -23.76 31.21
C ASN A 296 0.67 -23.43 29.71
N VAL A 297 1.33 -22.33 29.35
CA VAL A 297 1.53 -21.95 27.94
C VAL A 297 2.42 -23.00 27.25
N PRO A 298 2.04 -23.51 26.06
CA PRO A 298 2.81 -24.56 25.38
C PRO A 298 4.17 -24.06 24.89
N ILE A 299 5.21 -24.90 25.01
CA ILE A 299 6.51 -24.67 24.39
C ILE A 299 6.47 -25.17 22.95
N LEU A 300 6.61 -24.24 22.00
CA LEU A 300 6.55 -24.53 20.58
C LEU A 300 7.95 -24.88 20.01
N ASP A 301 7.97 -25.54 18.86
CA ASP A 301 9.21 -25.90 18.15
C ASP A 301 9.05 -25.57 16.67
N GLN A 302 9.75 -24.53 16.21
CA GLN A 302 9.70 -24.09 14.80
C GLN A 302 10.51 -24.99 13.86
N GLY A 303 11.33 -25.90 14.40
CA GLY A 303 12.22 -26.73 13.62
C GLY A 303 13.25 -25.93 12.81
N ALA A 304 13.46 -26.34 11.55
CA ALA A 304 14.42 -25.70 10.63
C ALA A 304 13.82 -24.53 9.82
N GLU A 305 12.54 -24.21 10.02
CA GLU A 305 11.87 -23.17 9.27
C GLU A 305 12.09 -21.78 9.87
N GLY A 306 12.18 -20.77 9.00
CA GLY A 306 12.26 -19.35 9.35
C GLY A 306 10.94 -18.75 9.88
N ALA A 307 10.18 -19.52 10.66
CA ALA A 307 8.83 -19.18 11.09
C ALA A 307 8.74 -18.49 12.46
N CYS A 308 9.88 -18.06 13.01
CA CYS A 308 9.98 -17.54 14.38
C CYS A 308 8.96 -16.44 14.72
N THR A 309 8.64 -15.53 13.78
CA THR A 309 7.65 -14.47 14.00
C THR A 309 6.24 -15.02 14.29
N GLY A 310 5.82 -16.06 13.57
CA GLY A 310 4.53 -16.72 13.80
C GLY A 310 4.51 -17.50 15.11
N TYR A 311 5.61 -18.17 15.46
CA TYR A 311 5.72 -18.97 16.68
C TYR A 311 5.87 -18.12 17.95
N GLY A 312 6.65 -17.05 17.89
CA GLY A 312 6.77 -16.07 18.97
C GLY A 312 5.43 -15.40 19.25
N LEU A 313 4.70 -14.98 18.21
CA LEU A 313 3.38 -14.36 18.39
C LEU A 313 2.31 -15.38 18.84
N ALA A 314 2.37 -16.63 18.39
CA ALA A 314 1.46 -17.67 18.85
C ALA A 314 1.59 -17.93 20.36
N THR A 315 2.82 -17.89 20.89
CA THR A 315 3.08 -17.97 22.33
C THR A 315 2.37 -16.85 23.10
N VAL A 316 2.48 -15.62 22.60
CA VAL A 316 1.79 -14.45 23.16
C VAL A 316 0.27 -14.63 23.12
N ALA A 317 -0.27 -15.13 22.00
CA ALA A 317 -1.70 -15.40 21.87
C ALA A 317 -2.18 -16.49 22.84
N HIS A 318 -1.46 -17.60 22.99
CA HIS A 318 -1.80 -18.65 23.96
C HIS A 318 -1.87 -18.08 25.38
N TYR A 319 -0.86 -17.30 25.81
CA TYR A 319 -0.87 -16.69 27.14
C TYR A 319 -2.10 -15.81 27.35
N LEU A 320 -2.38 -14.90 26.41
CA LEU A 320 -3.50 -13.97 26.53
C LEU A 320 -4.86 -14.67 26.52
N LEU A 321 -5.02 -15.73 25.71
CA LEU A 321 -6.26 -16.51 25.61
C LEU A 321 -6.51 -17.33 26.89
N LEU A 322 -5.47 -17.92 27.47
CA LEU A 322 -5.54 -18.69 28.71
C LEU A 322 -5.84 -17.79 29.92
N ARG A 323 -5.32 -16.56 29.96
CA ARG A 323 -5.58 -15.61 31.06
C ARG A 323 -6.87 -14.81 30.93
N ARG A 324 -7.69 -15.05 29.89
CA ARG A 324 -8.95 -14.33 29.71
C ARG A 324 -9.91 -14.60 30.88
N ARG A 325 -10.18 -13.56 31.68
CA ARG A 325 -10.93 -13.69 32.96
C ARG A 325 -12.36 -14.22 32.83
N VAL A 326 -13.08 -13.84 31.77
CA VAL A 326 -14.52 -14.15 31.63
C VAL A 326 -14.74 -15.52 31.00
N VAL A 327 -13.97 -15.85 29.96
CA VAL A 327 -13.98 -17.17 29.29
C VAL A 327 -12.56 -17.45 28.77
N PRO A 328 -11.75 -18.22 29.51
CA PRO A 328 -10.47 -18.72 29.01
C PRO A 328 -10.66 -19.55 27.75
N ASP A 329 -9.79 -19.37 26.77
CA ASP A 329 -9.74 -20.24 25.58
C ASP A 329 -8.42 -21.02 25.59
N ALA A 330 -8.51 -22.31 25.91
CA ALA A 330 -7.36 -23.21 25.93
C ALA A 330 -7.07 -23.85 24.57
N THR A 331 -7.80 -23.48 23.51
CA THR A 331 -7.59 -24.01 22.16
C THR A 331 -6.20 -23.58 21.66
N PRO A 332 -5.32 -24.52 21.29
CA PRO A 332 -4.04 -24.15 20.69
C PRO A 332 -4.28 -23.39 19.38
N VAL A 333 -3.71 -22.19 19.25
CA VAL A 333 -3.72 -21.40 18.01
C VAL A 333 -2.62 -21.85 17.04
N SER A 334 -2.82 -21.59 15.75
CA SER A 334 -1.90 -21.95 14.68
C SER A 334 -0.74 -20.96 14.49
N PRO A 335 0.53 -21.35 14.79
CA PRO A 335 1.71 -20.57 14.45
C PRO A 335 1.91 -20.43 12.94
N ARG A 336 1.48 -21.45 12.18
CA ARG A 336 1.55 -21.47 10.70
C ARG A 336 0.73 -20.34 10.10
N MET A 337 -0.51 -20.18 10.54
CA MET A 337 -1.37 -19.09 10.07
C MET A 337 -0.73 -17.72 10.37
N MET A 338 -0.21 -17.52 11.58
CA MET A 338 0.43 -16.27 11.95
C MET A 338 1.67 -15.97 11.10
N TYR A 339 2.49 -16.98 10.80
CA TYR A 339 3.66 -16.82 9.95
C TYR A 339 3.30 -16.46 8.50
N GLU A 340 2.28 -17.10 7.92
CA GLU A 340 1.83 -16.76 6.56
C GLU A 340 1.22 -15.37 6.48
N LEU A 341 0.43 -14.99 7.48
CA LEU A 341 -0.09 -13.63 7.60
C LEU A 341 1.04 -12.62 7.80
N ALA A 342 2.09 -12.98 8.56
CA ALA A 342 3.26 -12.12 8.72
C ALA A 342 3.93 -11.82 7.39
N ARG A 343 4.11 -12.84 6.53
CA ARG A 343 4.64 -12.68 5.17
C ARG A 343 3.70 -11.86 4.27
N ARG A 344 2.39 -12.07 4.37
CA ARG A 344 1.37 -11.36 3.58
C ARG A 344 1.35 -9.85 3.85
N TYR A 345 1.56 -9.47 5.11
CA TYR A 345 1.52 -8.08 5.57
C TYR A 345 2.90 -7.42 5.69
N ASP A 346 3.95 -8.13 5.28
CA ASP A 346 5.28 -7.55 5.23
C ASP A 346 5.36 -6.55 4.07
N GLU A 347 5.78 -5.32 4.34
CA GLU A 347 5.63 -4.18 3.41
C GLU A 347 6.75 -4.09 2.35
N TRP A 348 7.33 -5.22 1.93
CA TRP A 348 8.43 -5.25 0.95
C TRP A 348 8.10 -6.10 -0.29
N PRO A 349 7.68 -5.47 -1.40
CA PRO A 349 7.58 -6.14 -2.69
C PRO A 349 8.95 -6.19 -3.37
N GLY A 350 9.44 -7.39 -3.67
CA GLY A 350 10.55 -7.62 -4.60
C GLY A 350 11.86 -8.04 -3.94
N GLU A 351 12.06 -9.34 -3.85
CA GLU A 351 13.29 -10.14 -4.02
C GLU A 351 13.07 -11.48 -3.30
N ASP A 352 13.60 -12.58 -3.85
CA ASP A 352 13.46 -13.94 -3.31
C ASP A 352 13.94 -14.00 -1.85
N TYR A 353 13.02 -13.87 -0.89
CA TYR A 353 13.35 -13.83 0.54
C TYR A 353 12.34 -14.62 1.39
N SER A 354 12.86 -15.22 2.47
CA SER A 354 12.16 -16.23 3.27
C SER A 354 11.64 -15.79 4.62
N GLY A 355 12.11 -14.66 5.17
CA GLY A 355 11.76 -14.21 6.52
C GLY A 355 10.47 -13.38 6.57
N SER A 356 10.09 -12.93 7.77
CA SER A 356 8.98 -11.97 7.97
C SER A 356 9.25 -11.04 9.15
N SER A 357 8.44 -9.97 9.28
CA SER A 357 8.57 -8.94 10.33
C SER A 357 7.58 -9.11 11.49
N ALA A 358 7.93 -8.57 12.66
CA ALA A 358 7.06 -8.58 13.84
C ALA A 358 5.79 -7.75 13.61
N ARG A 359 5.95 -6.57 13.00
CA ARG A 359 4.84 -5.74 12.51
C ARG A 359 3.92 -6.51 11.58
N GLY A 360 4.46 -7.25 10.60
CA GLY A 360 3.68 -8.05 9.67
C GLY A 360 2.79 -9.05 10.42
N ALA A 361 3.36 -9.76 11.41
CA ALA A 361 2.64 -10.71 12.25
C ALA A 361 1.52 -10.04 13.06
N MET A 362 1.81 -8.89 13.69
CA MET A 362 0.82 -8.11 14.45
C MET A 362 -0.33 -7.60 13.56
N LYS A 363 -0.01 -7.05 12.39
CA LYS A 363 -1.00 -6.61 11.39
C LYS A 363 -1.86 -7.79 10.93
N GLY A 364 -1.24 -8.94 10.68
CA GLY A 364 -1.90 -10.19 10.33
C GLY A 364 -2.93 -10.62 11.38
N TRP A 365 -2.50 -10.75 12.64
CA TRP A 365 -3.40 -11.16 13.72
C TRP A 365 -4.51 -10.13 13.96
N HIS A 366 -4.20 -8.83 13.88
CA HIS A 366 -5.20 -7.77 14.02
C HIS A 366 -6.28 -7.86 12.94
N LYS A 367 -5.92 -8.09 11.68
CA LYS A 367 -6.87 -8.08 10.56
C LYS A 367 -7.67 -9.38 10.40
N HIS A 368 -7.10 -10.52 10.80
CA HIS A 368 -7.70 -11.84 10.50
C HIS A 368 -8.08 -12.64 11.74
N GLY A 369 -7.56 -12.29 12.92
CA GLY A 369 -7.55 -13.22 14.05
C GLY A 369 -6.57 -14.37 13.82
N VAL A 370 -6.71 -15.45 14.59
CA VAL A 370 -5.88 -16.66 14.44
C VAL A 370 -6.73 -17.93 14.65
N CYS A 371 -6.67 -18.86 13.70
CA CYS A 371 -7.38 -20.12 13.79
C CYS A 371 -6.69 -21.11 14.73
N SER A 372 -7.40 -22.16 15.09
CA SER A 372 -6.88 -23.29 15.85
C SER A 372 -5.82 -24.07 15.08
N GLU A 373 -4.85 -24.58 15.82
CA GLU A 373 -3.78 -25.47 15.33
C GLU A 373 -4.34 -26.72 14.63
N SER A 374 -5.53 -27.19 15.01
CA SER A 374 -6.19 -28.31 14.34
C SER A 374 -6.61 -28.00 12.90
N LEU A 375 -6.97 -26.74 12.60
CA LEU A 375 -7.41 -26.32 11.26
C LEU A 375 -6.25 -25.93 10.36
N TYR A 376 -5.15 -25.45 10.96
CA TYR A 376 -3.93 -25.16 10.23
C TYR A 376 -2.68 -25.66 10.99
N PRO A 377 -2.37 -26.96 10.90
CA PRO A 377 -1.29 -27.55 11.70
C PRO A 377 0.10 -27.00 11.34
N SER A 378 0.84 -26.68 12.39
CA SER A 378 2.29 -26.50 12.37
C SER A 378 3.00 -27.85 12.54
N GLY A 379 4.22 -27.96 12.00
CA GLY A 379 4.99 -29.18 12.10
C GLY A 379 5.43 -29.43 13.55
N VAL A 380 4.72 -30.34 14.24
CA VAL A 380 4.97 -30.83 15.61
C VAL A 380 4.77 -29.79 16.73
N VAL A 381 3.63 -29.86 17.40
CA VAL A 381 3.39 -29.19 18.70
C VAL A 381 3.54 -30.20 19.85
N LYS A 382 4.45 -29.93 20.80
CA LYS A 382 4.54 -30.67 22.07
C LYS A 382 3.66 -29.95 23.11
N VAL A 383 2.57 -30.58 23.56
CA VAL A 383 1.74 -30.07 24.67
C VAL A 383 1.93 -30.99 25.89
N GLY A 384 2.72 -30.55 26.87
CA GLY A 384 3.08 -31.35 28.04
C GLY A 384 3.93 -32.59 27.72
N LYS A 385 3.87 -33.64 28.55
CA LYS A 385 4.62 -34.91 28.36
C LYS A 385 4.12 -35.77 27.18
N LYS A 386 3.11 -35.33 26.43
CA LYS A 386 2.58 -36.04 25.25
C LYS A 386 2.83 -35.22 23.99
N ALA A 387 3.65 -35.76 23.08
CA ALA A 387 3.81 -35.20 21.74
C ALA A 387 2.55 -35.51 20.91
N LEU A 388 1.85 -34.48 20.43
CA LEU A 388 0.77 -34.66 19.47
C LEU A 388 1.41 -34.83 18.08
N LYS A 389 1.64 -36.09 17.66
CA LYS A 389 2.02 -36.40 16.28
C LYS A 389 0.76 -36.42 15.42
N THR A 390 0.44 -35.32 14.73
CA THR A 390 -0.70 -35.25 13.80
C THR A 390 -0.29 -35.01 12.35
N ALA A 391 0.99 -35.11 12.01
CA ALA A 391 1.40 -35.13 10.61
C ALA A 391 1.02 -36.48 9.98
N SER A 392 -0.18 -36.57 9.40
CA SER A 392 -0.43 -37.55 8.35
C SER A 392 0.55 -37.28 7.22
N LYS A 393 1.43 -38.25 6.95
CA LYS A 393 2.17 -38.35 5.68
C LYS A 393 1.15 -38.24 4.54
N GLY A 394 0.99 -37.05 3.96
CA GLY A 394 0.06 -36.82 2.86
C GLY A 394 -0.56 -35.42 2.78
N SER A 395 -0.66 -34.65 3.87
CA SER A 395 -1.09 -33.25 3.77
C SER A 395 0.15 -32.37 3.67
N THR A 396 0.50 -31.99 2.45
CA THR A 396 1.24 -30.77 2.21
C THR A 396 0.62 -29.63 3.04
N ALA A 397 1.48 -28.73 3.49
CA ALA A 397 1.11 -27.44 4.06
C ALA A 397 0.48 -26.52 2.97
N GLU A 398 -0.48 -27.06 2.22
CA GLU A 398 -1.11 -26.44 1.06
C GLU A 398 -2.49 -25.94 1.47
N GLY A 399 -2.70 -24.64 1.36
CA GLY A 399 -4.04 -24.09 1.35
C GLY A 399 -4.16 -22.61 1.71
N GLY A 400 -3.29 -21.97 2.48
CA GLY A 400 -3.51 -20.57 2.87
C GLY A 400 -4.85 -20.34 3.60
N LEU A 401 -5.48 -19.17 3.44
CA LEU A 401 -6.74 -18.82 4.12
C LEU A 401 -7.95 -19.45 3.40
N ASN A 402 -8.74 -20.25 4.13
CA ASN A 402 -10.03 -20.79 3.67
C ASN A 402 -11.16 -20.35 4.62
N ASP A 403 -12.41 -20.53 4.22
CA ASP A 403 -13.58 -20.11 4.99
C ASP A 403 -13.58 -20.66 6.41
N GLU A 404 -13.28 -21.96 6.59
CA GLU A 404 -13.27 -22.60 7.91
C GLU A 404 -12.21 -21.98 8.85
N ARG A 405 -11.00 -21.76 8.34
CA ARG A 405 -9.89 -21.12 9.07
C ARG A 405 -10.21 -19.66 9.39
N VAL A 406 -10.76 -18.90 8.43
CA VAL A 406 -11.10 -17.49 8.64
C VAL A 406 -12.23 -17.36 9.66
N VAL A 407 -13.27 -18.18 9.57
CA VAL A 407 -14.39 -18.18 10.53
C VAL A 407 -13.94 -18.57 11.93
N ASP A 408 -13.09 -19.58 12.08
CA ASP A 408 -12.52 -19.94 13.39
C ASP A 408 -11.57 -18.86 13.93
N ALA A 409 -10.80 -18.20 13.05
CA ALA A 409 -9.89 -17.13 13.42
C ALA A 409 -10.59 -15.91 14.04
N LEU A 410 -11.80 -15.58 13.58
CA LEU A 410 -12.64 -14.51 14.14
C LEU A 410 -13.02 -14.74 15.61
N ARG A 411 -12.88 -15.96 16.14
CA ARG A 411 -13.10 -16.26 17.56
C ARG A 411 -11.96 -15.76 18.46
N ARG A 412 -10.78 -15.50 17.88
CA ARG A 412 -9.55 -15.13 18.59
C ARG A 412 -8.94 -13.84 18.01
N PRO A 413 -9.69 -12.73 17.97
CA PRO A 413 -9.22 -11.50 17.36
C PRO A 413 -8.22 -10.77 18.26
N LEU A 414 -7.24 -10.12 17.63
CA LEU A 414 -6.44 -9.08 18.28
C LEU A 414 -7.20 -7.76 18.18
N GLY A 415 -7.51 -7.14 19.32
CA GLY A 415 -8.32 -5.93 19.39
C GLY A 415 -7.50 -4.65 19.27
N ALA A 416 -6.35 -4.60 19.95
CA ALA A 416 -5.42 -3.48 19.86
C ALA A 416 -3.99 -3.97 20.00
N TYR A 417 -3.06 -3.25 19.38
CA TYR A 417 -1.64 -3.49 19.54
C TYR A 417 -0.85 -2.20 19.48
N PHE A 418 0.23 -2.16 20.24
CA PHE A 418 1.06 -0.96 20.40
C PHE A 418 2.54 -1.34 20.35
N ARG A 419 3.36 -0.50 19.74
CA ARG A 419 4.81 -0.66 19.75
C ARG A 419 5.36 -0.13 21.06
N VAL A 420 6.21 -0.89 21.73
CA VAL A 420 6.95 -0.41 22.90
C VAL A 420 8.33 0.01 22.42
N ASN A 421 8.86 1.11 22.96
CA ASN A 421 10.24 1.47 22.69
C ASN A 421 11.16 0.40 23.31
N HIS A 422 11.81 -0.40 22.48
CA HIS A 422 12.68 -1.51 22.92
C HIS A 422 13.86 -1.06 23.77
N LYS A 423 14.24 0.23 23.72
CA LYS A 423 15.31 0.82 24.54
C LYS A 423 14.82 1.42 25.86
N ASP A 424 13.51 1.49 26.04
CA ASP A 424 12.90 2.01 27.26
C ASP A 424 12.48 0.84 28.16
N LEU A 425 13.41 0.41 29.03
CA LEU A 425 13.17 -0.70 29.95
C LEU A 425 11.97 -0.41 30.87
N VAL A 426 11.77 0.84 31.28
CA VAL A 426 10.65 1.23 32.16
C VAL A 426 9.32 1.04 31.43
N ALA A 427 9.23 1.44 30.17
CA ALA A 427 8.04 1.20 29.35
C ALA A 427 7.80 -0.30 29.15
N MET A 428 8.85 -1.10 28.96
CA MET A 428 8.73 -2.55 28.84
C MET A 428 8.28 -3.23 30.13
N HIS A 429 8.82 -2.84 31.30
CA HIS A 429 8.38 -3.35 32.60
C HIS A 429 6.92 -2.99 32.87
N SER A 430 6.52 -1.76 32.54
CA SER A 430 5.13 -1.30 32.65
C SER A 430 4.21 -2.13 31.75
N ALA A 431 4.61 -2.36 30.50
CA ALA A 431 3.86 -3.17 29.55
C ALA A 431 3.67 -4.62 30.02
N ILE A 432 4.71 -5.25 30.60
CA ILE A 432 4.61 -6.58 31.20
C ILE A 432 3.69 -6.55 32.42
N ALA A 433 3.78 -5.52 33.27
CA ALA A 433 2.91 -5.40 34.44
C ALA A 433 1.43 -5.31 34.06
N GLU A 434 1.11 -4.60 32.98
CA GLU A 434 -0.27 -4.40 32.52
C GLU A 434 -0.86 -5.57 31.74
N VAL A 435 -0.07 -6.16 30.84
CA VAL A 435 -0.56 -7.15 29.86
C VAL A 435 -0.06 -8.57 30.16
N GLY A 436 1.07 -8.69 30.87
CA GLY A 436 1.65 -9.95 31.32
C GLY A 436 2.64 -10.59 30.35
N VAL A 437 2.69 -10.13 29.10
CA VAL A 437 3.58 -10.70 28.06
C VAL A 437 3.87 -9.66 26.97
N LEU A 438 5.07 -9.71 26.38
CA LEU A 438 5.44 -8.92 25.21
C LEU A 438 5.83 -9.83 24.04
N TYR A 439 5.52 -9.39 22.82
CA TYR A 439 6.06 -9.99 21.61
C TYR A 439 7.31 -9.22 21.20
N ALA A 440 8.44 -9.89 20.99
CA ALA A 440 9.72 -9.23 20.78
C ALA A 440 10.56 -9.88 19.67
N THR A 441 11.45 -9.09 19.09
CA THR A 441 12.53 -9.54 18.20
C THR A 441 13.88 -9.07 18.71
N CYS A 442 14.93 -9.85 18.43
CA CYS A 442 16.30 -9.45 18.67
C CYS A 442 17.26 -10.03 17.63
N THR A 443 18.48 -9.48 17.62
CA THR A 443 19.64 -10.11 17.00
C THR A 443 20.14 -11.23 17.92
N VAL A 444 20.27 -12.45 17.39
CA VAL A 444 20.77 -13.63 18.09
C VAL A 444 22.26 -13.76 17.89
N HIS A 445 22.99 -13.99 18.98
CA HIS A 445 24.43 -14.29 18.99
C HIS A 445 24.69 -15.73 19.47
N ASP A 446 25.94 -16.18 19.37
CA ASP A 446 26.34 -17.57 19.68
C ASP A 446 26.05 -18.04 21.12
N GLY A 447 25.84 -17.09 22.03
CA GLY A 447 25.39 -17.35 23.40
C GLY A 447 24.09 -18.14 23.51
N TRP A 448 23.21 -17.97 22.51
CA TRP A 448 21.92 -18.65 22.44
C TRP A 448 22.05 -20.13 22.06
N SER A 449 23.19 -20.54 21.50
CA SER A 449 23.45 -21.92 21.10
C SER A 449 23.70 -22.86 22.30
N HIS A 450 24.14 -22.31 23.44
CA HIS A 450 24.67 -23.08 24.57
C HIS A 450 24.03 -22.69 25.92
N VAL A 451 22.72 -22.44 25.93
CA VAL A 451 21.99 -22.08 27.16
C VAL A 451 21.83 -23.31 28.06
N GLY A 452 22.35 -23.23 29.27
CA GLY A 452 22.28 -24.29 30.27
C GLY A 452 20.91 -24.42 30.95
N ALA A 453 20.81 -25.36 31.90
CA ALA A 453 19.58 -25.60 32.67
C ALA A 453 19.23 -24.44 33.64
N ASP A 454 20.19 -23.56 33.94
CA ASP A 454 19.98 -22.30 34.64
C ASP A 454 19.23 -21.27 33.77
N GLY A 455 19.22 -21.46 32.45
CA GLY A 455 18.55 -20.62 31.47
C GLY A 455 19.33 -19.36 31.11
N VAL A 456 20.54 -19.13 31.65
CA VAL A 456 21.26 -17.88 31.44
C VAL A 456 21.86 -17.84 30.04
N ILE A 457 21.51 -16.82 29.25
CA ILE A 457 22.09 -16.58 27.94
C ILE A 457 23.41 -15.81 28.14
N GLN A 458 24.53 -16.42 27.76
CA GLN A 458 25.85 -15.79 27.88
C GLN A 458 26.07 -14.85 26.71
N GLN A 459 26.29 -13.56 26.97
CA GLN A 459 26.49 -12.57 25.92
C GLN A 459 27.70 -12.94 25.03
N SER A 460 27.56 -12.73 23.73
CA SER A 460 28.61 -12.99 22.74
C SER A 460 28.52 -11.95 21.63
N SER A 461 29.67 -11.54 21.09
CA SER A 461 29.75 -10.62 19.95
C SER A 461 29.56 -11.31 18.60
N ALA A 462 29.54 -12.66 18.56
CA ALA A 462 29.38 -13.43 17.35
C ALA A 462 27.89 -13.54 16.96
N ILE A 463 27.44 -12.71 16.04
CA ILE A 463 26.05 -12.66 15.56
C ILE A 463 25.73 -13.82 14.62
N LEU A 464 24.60 -14.50 14.87
CA LEU A 464 24.09 -15.63 14.10
C LEU A 464 22.91 -15.27 13.19
N GLY A 465 22.04 -14.32 13.59
CA GLY A 465 20.86 -13.95 12.79
C GLY A 465 19.83 -13.16 13.60
N GLY A 466 18.58 -13.10 13.11
CA GLY A 466 17.47 -12.46 13.82
C GLY A 466 16.46 -13.49 14.30
N HIS A 467 15.84 -13.26 15.47
CA HIS A 467 14.84 -14.17 16.03
C HIS A 467 13.69 -13.43 16.73
N ALA A 468 12.52 -14.08 16.77
CA ALA A 468 11.31 -13.55 17.41
C ALA A 468 10.81 -14.51 18.50
N PHE A 469 10.37 -13.97 19.63
CA PHE A 469 10.00 -14.73 20.83
C PHE A 469 9.05 -13.92 21.73
N ALA A 470 8.63 -14.53 22.85
CA ALA A 470 7.85 -13.85 23.88
C ALA A 470 8.72 -13.48 25.08
N ILE A 471 8.61 -12.25 25.58
CA ILE A 471 9.13 -11.85 26.90
C ILE A 471 8.01 -12.05 27.91
N VAL A 472 8.27 -12.84 28.94
CA VAL A 472 7.23 -13.42 29.80
C VAL A 472 7.35 -13.07 31.28
N ALA A 473 8.53 -12.63 31.71
CA ALA A 473 8.82 -12.26 33.09
C ALA A 473 10.07 -11.36 33.15
N TYR A 474 10.34 -10.74 34.30
CA TYR A 474 11.56 -9.98 34.52
C TYR A 474 11.99 -10.00 35.99
N ASP A 475 13.29 -9.87 36.21
CA ASP A 475 13.88 -9.63 37.52
C ASP A 475 15.01 -8.59 37.41
N GLU A 476 15.75 -8.35 38.49
CA GLU A 476 16.84 -7.35 38.52
C GLU A 476 17.98 -7.63 37.52
N ARG A 477 18.10 -8.87 37.03
CA ARG A 477 19.16 -9.29 36.10
C ARG A 477 18.76 -9.09 34.64
N GLY A 478 17.47 -9.20 34.32
CA GLY A 478 17.01 -9.11 32.94
C GLY A 478 15.60 -9.66 32.70
N PHE A 479 15.34 -9.94 31.42
CA PHE A 479 14.07 -10.47 30.93
C PHE A 479 14.11 -12.00 30.80
N TRP A 480 13.09 -12.66 31.33
CA TRP A 480 12.82 -14.06 31.03
C TRP A 480 12.03 -14.16 29.72
N ILE A 481 12.50 -15.01 28.82
CA ILE A 481 11.91 -15.22 27.50
C ILE A 481 11.43 -16.67 27.36
N GLN A 482 10.34 -16.87 26.62
CA GLN A 482 9.95 -18.17 26.10
C GLN A 482 10.34 -18.25 24.62
N ASN A 483 11.17 -19.24 24.30
CA ASN A 483 11.65 -19.48 22.93
C ASN A 483 10.79 -20.54 22.21
N SER A 484 10.96 -20.65 20.89
CA SER A 484 10.28 -21.59 20.00
C SER A 484 11.21 -22.67 19.44
N TRP A 485 12.21 -23.10 20.21
CA TRP A 485 13.18 -24.15 19.83
C TRP A 485 12.96 -25.47 20.57
N GLY A 486 11.73 -25.68 21.06
CA GLY A 486 11.35 -26.87 21.82
C GLY A 486 11.80 -26.85 23.29
N GLY A 487 11.21 -27.74 24.08
CA GLY A 487 11.44 -27.82 25.53
C GLY A 487 12.82 -28.35 25.93
N ASP A 488 13.67 -28.76 24.99
CA ASP A 488 15.02 -29.25 25.28
C ASP A 488 16.06 -28.10 25.30
N TRP A 489 15.67 -26.89 24.90
CA TRP A 489 16.54 -25.72 24.87
C TRP A 489 16.49 -24.92 26.18
N GLY A 490 17.65 -24.49 26.68
CA GLY A 490 17.76 -23.66 27.89
C GLY A 490 17.12 -24.30 29.12
N ARG A 491 16.40 -23.48 29.91
CA ARG A 491 15.63 -23.94 31.06
C ARG A 491 14.25 -24.41 30.61
N SER A 492 14.18 -25.57 29.96
CA SER A 492 12.91 -26.17 29.49
C SER A 492 12.11 -25.29 28.51
N GLY A 493 12.80 -24.63 27.58
CA GLY A 493 12.23 -23.68 26.61
C GLY A 493 12.39 -22.20 26.99
N PHE A 494 12.92 -21.92 28.18
CA PHE A 494 13.09 -20.56 28.71
C PHE A 494 14.55 -20.13 28.78
N GLY A 495 14.78 -18.82 28.62
CA GLY A 495 16.09 -18.20 28.80
C GLY A 495 15.99 -16.87 29.56
N LEU A 496 17.04 -16.51 30.27
CA LEU A 496 17.23 -15.21 30.90
C LEU A 496 18.20 -14.41 30.02
N LEU A 497 17.67 -13.32 29.45
CA LEU A 497 18.42 -12.36 28.66
C LEU A 497 18.72 -11.14 29.55
N SER A 498 20.00 -10.80 29.73
CA SER A 498 20.37 -9.67 30.58
C SER A 498 19.89 -8.34 29.99
N TYR A 499 19.74 -7.31 30.83
CA TYR A 499 19.37 -5.98 30.33
C TYR A 499 20.43 -5.40 29.38
N ASP A 500 21.71 -5.65 29.63
CA ASP A 500 22.80 -5.18 28.76
C ASP A 500 22.72 -5.84 27.38
N ASP A 501 22.50 -7.15 27.34
CA ASP A 501 22.33 -7.90 26.11
C ASP A 501 21.08 -7.43 25.34
N TRP A 502 19.96 -7.24 26.05
CA TRP A 502 18.75 -6.71 25.45
C TRP A 502 18.92 -5.30 24.88
N LEU A 503 19.57 -4.38 25.59
CA LEU A 503 19.80 -3.01 25.12
C LEU A 503 20.74 -2.95 23.90
N GLU A 504 21.65 -3.93 23.77
CA GLU A 504 22.53 -4.06 22.61
C GLU A 504 21.82 -4.71 21.41
N ASN A 505 21.07 -5.78 21.65
CA ASN A 505 20.62 -6.70 20.59
C ASN A 505 19.10 -6.70 20.33
N GLY A 506 18.28 -6.16 21.23
CA GLY A 506 16.83 -6.05 21.08
C GLY A 506 16.44 -5.08 19.95
N THR A 507 15.43 -5.43 19.16
CA THR A 507 15.04 -4.67 17.96
C THR A 507 13.61 -4.16 18.00
N ASP A 508 12.62 -5.03 18.21
CA ASP A 508 11.21 -4.65 18.23
C ASP A 508 10.50 -5.25 19.42
N VAL A 509 9.56 -4.49 19.98
CA VAL A 509 8.70 -4.93 21.07
C VAL A 509 7.28 -4.46 20.79
N TRP A 510 6.34 -5.37 20.95
CA TRP A 510 4.93 -5.16 20.71
C TRP A 510 4.12 -5.68 21.89
N VAL A 511 3.10 -4.91 22.24
CA VAL A 511 2.06 -5.29 23.20
C VAL A 511 0.80 -5.63 22.43
N ALA A 512 0.15 -6.73 22.83
CA ALA A 512 -1.08 -7.23 22.22
C ALA A 512 -2.23 -7.24 23.24
N ARG A 513 -3.42 -6.79 22.82
CA ARG A 513 -4.64 -6.88 23.63
C ARG A 513 -5.75 -7.56 22.85
N LEU A 514 -6.28 -8.66 23.38
CA LEU A 514 -7.37 -9.42 22.74
C LEU A 514 -8.62 -8.56 22.56
N GLY A 515 -9.25 -8.68 21.39
CA GLY A 515 -10.56 -8.12 21.08
C GLY A 515 -11.69 -9.04 21.54
N ALA A 516 -12.90 -8.50 21.70
CA ALA A 516 -14.09 -9.33 21.91
C ALA A 516 -14.47 -10.03 20.59
N PRO A 517 -14.75 -11.35 20.60
CA PRO A 517 -15.23 -12.03 19.41
C PRO A 517 -16.62 -11.51 19.05
N VAL A 518 -16.81 -11.06 17.81
CA VAL A 518 -18.09 -10.58 17.30
C VAL A 518 -18.61 -11.58 16.27
N THR A 519 -19.79 -12.17 16.53
CA THR A 519 -20.46 -13.06 15.57
C THR A 519 -21.66 -12.33 14.97
N LEU A 520 -21.54 -11.91 13.71
CA LEU A 520 -22.64 -11.31 12.96
C LEU A 520 -23.51 -12.42 12.38
N ARG A 521 -24.77 -12.51 12.81
CA ARG A 521 -25.73 -13.55 12.35
C ARG A 521 -26.44 -13.20 11.03
N ARG A 522 -26.30 -11.97 10.54
CA ARG A 522 -26.78 -11.51 9.22
C ARG A 522 -25.67 -10.72 8.53
N ALA A 523 -25.39 -11.02 7.27
CA ALA A 523 -24.45 -10.29 6.43
C ALA A 523 -24.83 -8.80 6.23
N GLU A 524 -26.07 -8.43 6.59
CA GLU A 524 -26.57 -7.04 6.54
C GLU A 524 -26.29 -6.22 7.82
N SER A 525 -25.89 -6.86 8.94
CA SER A 525 -25.65 -6.16 10.20
C SER A 525 -24.18 -5.83 10.38
N THR A 526 -23.86 -4.53 10.36
CA THR A 526 -22.54 -3.94 10.56
C THR A 526 -22.00 -4.15 11.99
N ALA A 527 -20.82 -4.73 12.11
CA ALA A 527 -19.94 -4.47 13.26
C ALA A 527 -18.56 -4.05 12.76
N THR A 528 -18.19 -2.81 13.07
CA THR A 528 -16.82 -2.30 12.93
C THR A 528 -15.97 -2.99 13.99
N VAL A 529 -15.28 -4.07 13.61
CA VAL A 529 -14.41 -4.83 14.54
C VAL A 529 -13.07 -4.10 14.78
N HIS A 530 -12.74 -3.08 13.97
CA HIS A 530 -11.50 -2.29 14.11
C HIS A 530 -11.79 -0.78 14.06
N ALA A 531 -11.73 -0.10 15.22
CA ALA A 531 -11.71 1.36 15.29
C ALA A 531 -10.26 1.83 15.11
N THR A 532 -9.97 2.85 14.29
CA THR A 532 -9.87 4.22 14.83
C THR A 532 -10.31 5.36 13.90
N THR A 533 -10.89 5.13 12.72
CA THR A 533 -11.43 6.24 11.88
C THR A 533 -12.65 5.77 11.09
N ALA A 534 -13.80 5.66 11.77
CA ALA A 534 -15.06 5.29 11.16
C ALA A 534 -15.74 6.50 10.50
N ALA A 535 -15.59 6.62 9.18
CA ALA A 535 -16.55 7.30 8.32
C ALA A 535 -17.19 6.26 7.39
N GLN A 536 -18.47 5.97 7.66
CA GLN A 536 -19.54 5.43 6.81
C GLN A 536 -19.24 4.36 5.74
N SER A 537 -19.72 3.12 5.96
CA SER A 537 -20.55 2.31 5.03
C SER A 537 -20.65 0.85 5.52
N VAL A 538 -21.64 0.12 4.99
CA VAL A 538 -22.00 -1.27 5.34
C VAL A 538 -20.78 -2.19 5.20
N SER A 539 -20.13 -2.50 6.32
CA SER A 539 -18.85 -3.20 6.36
C SER A 539 -19.08 -4.71 6.43
N TYR A 540 -18.83 -5.40 5.32
CA TYR A 540 -18.78 -6.85 5.25
C TYR A 540 -17.52 -7.39 5.94
N SER A 541 -17.58 -8.63 6.42
CA SER A 541 -16.37 -9.29 6.89
C SER A 541 -15.45 -9.56 5.69
N TYR A 542 -14.14 -9.40 5.89
CA TYR A 542 -13.13 -9.72 4.87
C TYR A 542 -13.34 -11.12 4.25
N ALA A 543 -13.81 -12.08 5.05
CA ALA A 543 -14.13 -13.45 4.65
C ALA A 543 -15.16 -13.51 3.50
N ASP A 544 -16.17 -12.64 3.53
CA ASP A 544 -17.27 -12.67 2.57
C ASP A 544 -16.88 -12.10 1.20
N LEU A 545 -15.93 -11.14 1.17
CA LEU A 545 -15.51 -10.45 -0.05
C LEU A 545 -14.32 -11.14 -0.72
N ARG A 546 -13.45 -11.77 0.06
CA ARG A 546 -12.18 -12.33 -0.46
C ARG A 546 -12.37 -13.33 -1.62
N PRO A 547 -13.36 -14.25 -1.61
CA PRO A 547 -13.61 -15.18 -2.73
C PRO A 547 -14.08 -14.51 -4.03
N HIS A 548 -14.33 -13.20 -4.00
CA HIS A 548 -14.81 -12.41 -5.13
C HIS A 548 -13.77 -11.42 -5.67
N ILE A 549 -12.54 -11.43 -5.15
CA ILE A 549 -11.49 -10.48 -5.51
C ILE A 549 -10.27 -11.21 -6.10
N ILE A 550 -9.77 -10.69 -7.21
CA ILE A 550 -8.49 -11.04 -7.83
C ILE A 550 -7.59 -9.81 -7.74
N SER A 551 -6.61 -9.84 -6.86
CA SER A 551 -5.65 -8.73 -6.72
C SER A 551 -4.57 -8.81 -7.79
N VAL A 552 -4.49 -7.77 -8.61
CA VAL A 552 -3.54 -7.65 -9.72
C VAL A 552 -2.47 -6.63 -9.35
N GLY A 553 -1.21 -7.04 -9.47
CA GLY A 553 -0.02 -6.24 -9.20
C GLY A 553 0.68 -5.78 -10.48
N ASN A 554 1.96 -5.42 -10.31
CA ASN A 554 2.80 -4.98 -11.42
C ASN A 554 2.98 -6.11 -12.45
N ASN A 555 3.17 -5.74 -13.71
CA ASN A 555 3.26 -6.66 -14.86
C ASN A 555 2.01 -7.54 -15.04
N GLY A 556 0.87 -7.15 -14.45
CA GLY A 556 -0.39 -7.91 -14.55
C GLY A 556 -0.41 -9.24 -13.78
N ALA A 557 0.60 -9.53 -12.96
CA ALA A 557 0.67 -10.74 -12.14
C ALA A 557 -0.26 -10.66 -10.92
N LEU A 558 -0.55 -11.80 -10.29
CA LEU A 558 -1.26 -11.84 -9.01
C LEU A 558 -0.42 -11.15 -7.92
N LYS A 559 -1.07 -10.32 -7.10
CA LYS A 559 -0.45 -9.64 -5.95
C LYS A 559 -0.77 -10.41 -4.68
N ALA A 560 0.18 -11.16 -4.14
CA ALA A 560 -0.02 -11.95 -2.91
C ALA A 560 -0.16 -11.11 -1.63
N GLY A 561 0.45 -9.93 -1.58
CA GLY A 561 0.52 -9.08 -0.39
C GLY A 561 -0.64 -8.12 -0.20
N GLY A 562 -0.78 -7.61 1.03
CA GLY A 562 -1.80 -6.62 1.40
C GLY A 562 -3.15 -7.21 1.80
N ASP A 563 -4.15 -6.33 1.94
CA ASP A 563 -5.46 -6.69 2.48
C ASP A 563 -6.15 -7.74 1.63
N TYR A 564 -6.32 -7.49 0.34
CA TYR A 564 -7.02 -8.40 -0.58
C TYR A 564 -6.09 -9.20 -1.49
N GLY A 565 -4.83 -9.41 -1.08
CA GLY A 565 -3.86 -10.18 -1.84
C GLY A 565 -4.36 -11.55 -2.29
N SER A 566 -3.94 -11.95 -3.49
CA SER A 566 -4.30 -13.20 -4.16
C SER A 566 -3.05 -13.99 -4.53
N THR A 567 -2.99 -15.27 -4.12
CA THR A 567 -2.03 -16.25 -4.65
C THR A 567 -2.69 -17.17 -5.67
N THR A 568 -1.89 -17.93 -6.43
CA THR A 568 -2.39 -18.92 -7.38
C THR A 568 -3.20 -20.01 -6.68
N GLU A 569 -2.78 -20.45 -5.49
CA GLU A 569 -3.47 -21.47 -4.70
C GLU A 569 -4.80 -20.97 -4.16
N GLU A 570 -4.84 -19.73 -3.66
CA GLU A 570 -6.09 -19.11 -3.21
C GLU A 570 -7.06 -18.94 -4.39
N LEU A 571 -6.56 -18.55 -5.56
CA LEU A 571 -7.38 -18.43 -6.77
C LEU A 571 -7.90 -19.82 -7.21
N GLN A 572 -7.06 -20.85 -7.20
CA GLN A 572 -7.47 -22.23 -7.50
C GLN A 572 -8.59 -22.68 -6.57
N ARG A 573 -8.49 -22.42 -5.25
CA ARG A 573 -9.57 -22.73 -4.30
C ARG A 573 -10.88 -22.05 -4.66
N VAL A 574 -10.85 -20.75 -4.98
CA VAL A 574 -12.08 -20.02 -5.32
C VAL A 574 -12.83 -20.73 -6.46
N PHE A 575 -12.08 -21.17 -7.48
CA PHE A 575 -12.66 -21.89 -8.61
C PHE A 575 -13.03 -23.34 -8.27
N ASP A 576 -12.28 -24.00 -7.40
CA ASP A 576 -12.49 -25.41 -7.11
C ASP A 576 -13.50 -25.70 -6.00
N GLU A 577 -13.70 -24.78 -5.07
CA GLU A 577 -14.50 -24.98 -3.87
C GLU A 577 -15.60 -23.91 -3.75
N ASP A 578 -15.24 -22.63 -3.75
CA ASP A 578 -16.19 -21.55 -3.42
C ASP A 578 -17.27 -21.34 -4.49
N ILE A 579 -16.87 -21.21 -5.76
CA ILE A 579 -17.83 -21.03 -6.85
C ILE A 579 -18.77 -22.25 -6.93
N PRO A 580 -18.31 -23.51 -6.96
CA PRO A 580 -19.21 -24.66 -6.96
C PRO A 580 -20.12 -24.73 -5.72
N ARG A 581 -19.63 -24.36 -4.54
CA ARG A 581 -20.42 -24.35 -3.30
C ARG A 581 -21.55 -23.33 -3.35
N VAL A 582 -21.28 -22.12 -3.85
CA VAL A 582 -22.27 -21.04 -3.95
C VAL A 582 -23.25 -21.26 -5.09
N THR A 583 -22.78 -21.80 -6.22
CA THR A 583 -23.56 -21.93 -7.46
C THR A 583 -24.23 -23.30 -7.66
N GLY A 584 -24.01 -24.25 -6.74
CA GLY A 584 -24.43 -25.65 -6.90
C GLY A 584 -25.94 -25.85 -7.11
N ASP A 585 -26.76 -25.00 -6.48
CA ASP A 585 -28.23 -25.07 -6.57
C ASP A 585 -28.82 -24.13 -7.63
N TRP A 586 -27.98 -23.39 -8.36
CA TRP A 586 -28.45 -22.39 -9.34
C TRP A 586 -28.95 -23.06 -10.61
N ALA A 587 -30.05 -22.54 -11.15
CA ALA A 587 -30.62 -23.08 -12.39
C ALA A 587 -29.66 -22.90 -13.58
N VAL A 588 -28.94 -21.77 -13.61
CA VAL A 588 -27.86 -21.50 -14.55
C VAL A 588 -26.71 -20.85 -13.78
N PRO A 589 -25.57 -21.53 -13.61
CA PRO A 589 -24.42 -20.91 -12.97
C PRO A 589 -23.89 -19.78 -13.87
N ARG A 590 -23.76 -18.56 -13.33
CA ARG A 590 -23.22 -17.40 -14.05
C ARG A 590 -22.04 -16.82 -13.29
N ILE A 591 -20.97 -16.49 -14.01
CA ILE A 591 -19.83 -15.75 -13.47
C ILE A 591 -19.75 -14.40 -14.16
N LEU A 592 -19.64 -13.34 -13.38
CA LEU A 592 -19.37 -11.99 -13.85
C LEU A 592 -17.90 -11.65 -13.57
N LEU A 593 -17.11 -11.49 -14.63
CA LEU A 593 -15.78 -10.91 -14.57
C LEU A 593 -15.90 -9.39 -14.60
N TYR A 594 -15.60 -8.74 -13.47
CA TYR A 594 -15.66 -7.29 -13.33
C TYR A 594 -14.25 -6.69 -13.28
N ALA A 595 -13.98 -5.63 -14.04
CA ALA A 595 -12.74 -4.88 -13.97
C ALA A 595 -13.06 -3.39 -13.73
N HIS A 596 -12.62 -2.86 -12.59
CA HIS A 596 -12.93 -1.49 -12.18
C HIS A 596 -12.17 -0.44 -13.03
N GLY A 597 -12.57 0.83 -12.90
CA GLY A 597 -11.88 1.94 -13.57
C GLY A 597 -10.54 2.27 -12.92
N GLY A 598 -9.59 2.75 -13.72
CA GLY A 598 -8.27 3.17 -13.26
C GLY A 598 -8.28 4.44 -12.38
N LEU A 599 -9.44 4.98 -12.04
CA LEU A 599 -9.61 6.15 -11.15
C LEU A 599 -10.05 5.77 -9.75
N VAL A 600 -10.45 4.53 -9.56
CA VAL A 600 -11.00 4.02 -8.32
C VAL A 600 -9.86 3.39 -7.54
N GLY A 601 -9.60 3.88 -6.33
CA GLY A 601 -8.61 3.27 -5.44
C GLY A 601 -9.05 1.85 -5.01
N GLU A 602 -8.10 1.02 -4.58
CA GLU A 602 -8.32 -0.38 -4.18
C GLU A 602 -9.49 -0.51 -3.18
N GLN A 603 -9.58 0.39 -2.19
CA GLN A 603 -10.67 0.40 -1.20
C GLN A 603 -12.05 0.73 -1.79
N ALA A 604 -12.12 1.71 -2.69
CA ALA A 604 -13.38 2.10 -3.32
C ALA A 604 -13.88 1.01 -4.28
N ALA A 605 -12.98 0.32 -4.99
CA ALA A 605 -13.34 -0.81 -5.85
C ALA A 605 -13.90 -1.99 -5.03
N VAL A 606 -13.29 -2.28 -3.88
CA VAL A 606 -13.82 -3.29 -2.95
C VAL A 606 -15.18 -2.88 -2.39
N GLN A 607 -15.36 -1.60 -2.05
CA GLN A 607 -16.64 -1.08 -1.57
C GLN A 607 -17.75 -1.25 -2.62
N ARG A 608 -17.47 -0.97 -3.90
CA ARG A 608 -18.44 -1.19 -4.99
C ARG A 608 -18.81 -2.67 -5.14
N LEU A 609 -17.82 -3.56 -5.10
CA LEU A 609 -18.07 -4.99 -5.12
C LEU A 609 -18.97 -5.43 -3.95
N ALA A 610 -18.73 -4.89 -2.75
CA ALA A 610 -19.52 -5.18 -1.56
C ALA A 610 -20.98 -4.72 -1.70
N GLU A 611 -21.23 -3.60 -2.37
CA GLU A 611 -22.57 -3.08 -2.66
C GLU A 611 -23.31 -3.93 -3.69
N TYR A 612 -22.62 -4.43 -4.72
CA TYR A 612 -23.22 -5.18 -5.83
C TYR A 612 -23.41 -6.66 -5.56
N ARG A 613 -22.54 -7.24 -4.73
CA ARG A 613 -22.50 -8.67 -4.47
C ARG A 613 -23.85 -9.26 -4.03
N PRO A 614 -24.61 -8.70 -3.07
CA PRO A 614 -25.88 -9.30 -2.66
C PRO A 614 -26.87 -9.39 -3.82
N LEU A 615 -27.04 -8.29 -4.55
CA LEU A 615 -27.96 -8.23 -5.69
C LEU A 615 -27.56 -9.19 -6.82
N LEU A 616 -26.26 -9.35 -7.06
CA LEU A 616 -25.75 -10.28 -8.06
C LEU A 616 -25.95 -11.74 -7.64
N LEU A 617 -25.66 -12.08 -6.38
CA LEU A 617 -25.87 -13.44 -5.86
C LEU A 617 -27.35 -13.82 -5.81
N ASP A 618 -28.23 -12.89 -5.40
CA ASP A 618 -29.69 -13.08 -5.46
C ASP A 618 -30.18 -13.30 -6.91
N GLY A 619 -29.48 -12.71 -7.87
CA GLY A 619 -29.70 -12.91 -9.31
C GLY A 619 -29.03 -14.15 -9.91
N GLU A 620 -28.50 -15.06 -9.09
CA GLU A 620 -27.69 -16.21 -9.53
C GLU A 620 -26.51 -15.81 -10.43
N VAL A 621 -25.77 -14.75 -10.03
CA VAL A 621 -24.54 -14.28 -10.67
C VAL A 621 -23.43 -14.19 -9.64
N TYR A 622 -22.34 -14.92 -9.86
CA TYR A 622 -21.16 -14.88 -9.01
C TYR A 622 -20.21 -13.79 -9.50
N PRO A 623 -20.00 -12.68 -8.76
CA PRO A 623 -19.05 -11.65 -9.16
C PRO A 623 -17.62 -12.06 -8.85
N LEU A 624 -16.71 -11.77 -9.78
CA LEU A 624 -15.27 -11.94 -9.61
C LEU A 624 -14.57 -10.68 -10.17
N ALA A 625 -14.05 -9.86 -9.27
CA ALA A 625 -13.50 -8.54 -9.58
C ALA A 625 -11.98 -8.55 -9.67
N PHE A 626 -11.44 -8.09 -10.80
CA PHE A 626 -10.03 -7.71 -10.92
C PHE A 626 -9.82 -6.37 -10.24
N ILE A 627 -9.00 -6.35 -9.18
CA ILE A 627 -8.68 -5.15 -8.40
C ILE A 627 -7.18 -4.88 -8.46
N TRP A 628 -6.79 -3.69 -8.93
CA TRP A 628 -5.40 -3.24 -8.96
C TRP A 628 -5.22 -1.91 -8.21
N ARG A 629 -3.98 -1.61 -7.81
CA ARG A 629 -3.67 -0.28 -7.25
C ARG A 629 -3.70 0.76 -8.36
N SER A 630 -4.70 1.63 -8.32
CA SER A 630 -4.73 2.81 -9.17
C SER A 630 -4.95 4.09 -8.37
N ASP A 631 -3.86 4.72 -7.96
CA ASP A 631 -3.84 6.12 -7.49
C ASP A 631 -3.63 7.09 -8.67
N TYR A 632 -4.17 6.74 -9.85
CA TYR A 632 -3.97 7.50 -11.09
C TYR A 632 -4.72 8.84 -11.05
N TRP A 633 -5.91 8.89 -10.42
CA TRP A 633 -6.69 10.12 -10.31
C TRP A 633 -6.05 11.17 -9.40
N THR A 634 -5.57 10.75 -8.23
CA THR A 634 -4.84 11.63 -7.31
C THR A 634 -3.56 12.13 -7.99
N THR A 635 -2.88 11.27 -8.75
CA THR A 635 -1.71 11.66 -9.54
C THR A 635 -2.04 12.71 -10.61
N ILE A 636 -3.08 12.51 -11.43
CA ILE A 636 -3.50 13.48 -12.46
C ILE A 636 -3.97 14.80 -11.84
N THR A 637 -4.83 14.75 -10.81
CA THR A 637 -5.35 15.97 -10.18
C THR A 637 -4.23 16.79 -9.53
N ASN A 638 -3.24 16.13 -8.92
CA ASN A 638 -2.03 16.81 -8.43
C ASN A 638 -1.23 17.43 -9.57
N ILE A 639 -1.01 16.71 -10.68
CA ILE A 639 -0.31 17.21 -11.86
C ILE A 639 -1.01 18.42 -12.48
N LEU A 640 -2.32 18.35 -12.67
CA LEU A 640 -3.14 19.43 -13.22
C LEU A 640 -3.14 20.66 -12.28
N ARG A 641 -3.21 20.43 -10.97
CA ARG A 641 -3.13 21.49 -9.95
C ARG A 641 -1.76 22.18 -9.97
N ASP A 642 -0.69 21.40 -10.12
CA ASP A 642 0.67 21.93 -10.26
C ASP A 642 0.87 22.71 -11.57
N ALA A 643 0.24 22.28 -12.66
CA ALA A 643 0.24 22.98 -13.94
C ALA A 643 -0.47 24.34 -13.87
N VAL A 644 -1.61 24.42 -13.18
CA VAL A 644 -2.34 25.69 -12.96
C VAL A 644 -1.57 26.63 -12.03
N ASN A 645 -0.97 26.10 -10.96
CA ASN A 645 -0.17 26.88 -10.00
C ASN A 645 1.11 27.51 -10.62
N ARG A 646 1.50 27.09 -11.85
CA ARG A 646 2.63 27.65 -12.59
C ARG A 646 2.26 28.86 -13.47
N ARG A 647 0.98 29.21 -13.67
CA ARG A 647 0.60 30.42 -14.42
C ARG A 647 0.61 31.67 -13.53
N LYS A 648 1.26 32.75 -13.99
CA LYS A 648 1.11 34.11 -13.44
C LYS A 648 -0.25 34.68 -13.86
N PRO A 649 -0.98 35.41 -13.00
CA PRO A 649 -2.23 36.04 -13.40
C PRO A 649 -1.94 37.34 -14.15
N GLU A 650 -2.26 37.38 -15.45
CA GLU A 650 -2.50 38.63 -16.17
C GLU A 650 -4.02 38.81 -16.27
N GLY A 651 -4.49 40.00 -15.89
CA GLY A 651 -5.90 40.24 -15.57
C GLY A 651 -6.82 40.58 -16.75
N GLY A 652 -8.12 40.54 -16.43
CA GLY A 652 -9.17 41.38 -17.03
C GLY A 652 -10.11 40.71 -18.04
N LEU A 653 -11.35 40.44 -17.59
CA LEU A 653 -12.66 40.80 -18.20
C LEU A 653 -13.72 39.70 -18.13
N ASP A 654 -14.80 40.00 -17.41
CA ASP A 654 -15.95 39.15 -17.07
C ASP A 654 -17.01 38.98 -18.18
N ALA A 655 -16.65 39.17 -19.45
CA ALA A 655 -17.55 38.91 -20.58
C ALA A 655 -16.97 37.94 -21.62
N ALA A 656 -15.80 37.36 -21.36
CA ALA A 656 -15.08 36.46 -22.27
C ALA A 656 -14.93 35.03 -21.72
N LYS A 657 -15.76 34.62 -20.75
CA LYS A 657 -15.59 33.34 -20.03
C LYS A 657 -15.70 32.12 -20.95
N ASP A 658 -16.69 32.06 -21.84
CA ASP A 658 -16.86 30.90 -22.73
C ASP A 658 -15.78 30.80 -23.82
N PHE A 659 -15.25 31.94 -24.30
CA PHE A 659 -14.19 31.96 -25.32
C PHE A 659 -12.78 31.73 -24.74
N MET A 660 -12.57 32.03 -23.45
CA MET A 660 -11.28 31.83 -22.77
C MET A 660 -11.11 30.45 -22.14
N LEU A 661 -12.20 29.76 -21.75
CA LEU A 661 -12.13 28.43 -21.14
C LEU A 661 -11.59 27.37 -22.11
N ASP A 662 -12.05 27.37 -23.37
CA ASP A 662 -11.59 26.41 -24.39
C ASP A 662 -10.09 26.57 -24.72
N ARG A 663 -9.56 27.79 -24.73
CA ARG A 663 -8.11 28.03 -24.91
C ARG A 663 -7.28 27.75 -23.66
N LEU A 664 -7.91 27.73 -22.47
CA LEU A 664 -7.23 27.39 -21.22
C LEU A 664 -6.81 25.92 -21.23
N ASP A 665 -7.74 25.05 -21.66
CA ASP A 665 -7.55 23.60 -21.84
C ASP A 665 -6.49 23.31 -22.93
N ASP A 666 -6.57 23.99 -24.08
CA ASP A 666 -5.59 23.86 -25.18
C ASP A 666 -4.15 24.21 -24.76
N ALA A 667 -3.98 25.01 -23.70
CA ALA A 667 -2.68 25.38 -23.14
C ALA A 667 -2.30 24.54 -21.89
N LEU A 668 -3.21 23.73 -21.33
CA LEU A 668 -2.92 22.73 -20.30
C LEU A 668 -2.53 21.38 -20.92
N GLU A 669 -3.13 21.00 -22.06
CA GLU A 669 -2.84 19.75 -22.76
C GLU A 669 -1.35 19.59 -23.14
N PRO A 670 -0.63 20.62 -23.63
CA PRO A 670 0.82 20.55 -23.87
C PRO A 670 1.65 20.48 -22.59
N LEU A 671 1.15 21.01 -21.47
CA LEU A 671 1.83 20.96 -20.17
C LEU A 671 1.65 19.59 -19.49
N ALA A 672 0.46 18.98 -19.60
CA ALA A 672 0.18 17.62 -19.15
C ALA A 672 1.02 16.57 -19.91
N ARG A 673 1.41 16.85 -21.16
CA ARG A 673 2.32 16.01 -21.98
C ARG A 673 3.76 15.97 -21.48
N THR A 674 4.25 17.05 -20.85
CA THR A 674 5.62 17.15 -20.34
C THR A 674 5.75 16.69 -18.88
N LEU A 675 4.64 16.31 -18.26
CA LEU A 675 4.56 15.85 -16.87
C LEU A 675 4.30 14.34 -16.79
N THR A 676 4.55 13.74 -15.64
CA THR A 676 4.55 12.28 -15.34
C THR A 676 3.23 11.54 -15.65
N GLY A 677 2.15 12.24 -16.02
CA GLY A 677 0.82 11.67 -16.29
C GLY A 677 0.77 10.69 -17.46
N LYS A 678 1.50 10.95 -18.55
CA LYS A 678 1.63 10.00 -19.67
C LYS A 678 2.35 8.72 -19.26
N SER A 679 3.38 8.83 -18.40
CA SER A 679 4.13 7.68 -17.87
C SER A 679 3.24 6.79 -16.99
N ALA A 680 2.53 7.39 -16.03
CA ALA A 680 1.62 6.66 -15.14
C ALA A 680 0.47 5.99 -15.93
N TRP A 681 -0.09 6.69 -16.92
CA TRP A 681 -1.10 6.10 -17.83
C TRP A 681 -0.55 4.92 -18.61
N SER A 682 0.66 5.06 -19.16
CA SER A 682 1.31 4.00 -19.95
C SER A 682 1.64 2.78 -19.11
N GLU A 683 2.13 2.96 -17.88
CA GLU A 683 2.40 1.88 -16.93
C GLU A 683 1.11 1.12 -16.56
N MET A 684 0.03 1.84 -16.25
CA MET A 684 -1.27 1.23 -15.95
C MET A 684 -1.80 0.41 -17.13
N LYS A 685 -1.73 0.95 -18.37
CA LYS A 685 -2.10 0.21 -19.59
C LYS A 685 -1.23 -1.02 -19.79
N GLN A 686 0.08 -0.92 -19.58
CA GLN A 686 1.00 -2.05 -19.71
C GLN A 686 0.65 -3.15 -18.71
N ASN A 687 0.38 -2.81 -17.44
CA ASN A 687 -0.04 -3.76 -16.42
C ASN A 687 -1.39 -4.42 -16.77
N ALA A 688 -2.38 -3.63 -17.22
CA ALA A 688 -3.68 -4.13 -17.64
C ALA A 688 -3.58 -5.11 -18.82
N LEU A 689 -2.77 -4.78 -19.83
CA LEU A 689 -2.55 -5.66 -20.99
C LEU A 689 -1.74 -6.91 -20.62
N ALA A 690 -0.74 -6.77 -19.74
CA ALA A 690 0.09 -7.87 -19.29
C ALA A 690 -0.67 -8.89 -18.43
N ALA A 691 -1.82 -8.52 -17.85
CA ALA A 691 -2.63 -9.43 -17.03
C ALA A 691 -3.13 -10.67 -17.80
N SER A 692 -3.28 -10.57 -19.12
CA SER A 692 -3.65 -11.71 -19.99
C SER A 692 -2.43 -12.37 -20.65
N GLY A 693 -1.22 -11.89 -20.37
CA GLY A 693 0.03 -12.49 -20.84
C GLY A 693 0.45 -13.69 -19.97
N LYS A 694 1.56 -14.33 -20.36
CA LYS A 694 2.08 -15.53 -19.68
C LYS A 694 2.38 -15.25 -18.20
N GLY A 695 1.76 -15.99 -17.29
CA GLY A 695 1.85 -15.82 -15.84
C GLY A 695 0.94 -14.73 -15.27
N GLY A 696 0.18 -14.03 -16.11
CA GLY A 696 -0.73 -12.96 -15.72
C GLY A 696 -1.97 -13.47 -14.97
N ALA A 697 -2.56 -12.60 -14.15
CA ALA A 697 -3.73 -12.95 -13.33
C ALA A 697 -4.95 -13.34 -14.17
N ALA A 698 -5.19 -12.65 -15.29
CA ALA A 698 -6.31 -12.93 -16.18
C ALA A 698 -6.08 -14.20 -17.02
N GLU A 699 -4.82 -14.55 -17.32
CA GLU A 699 -4.50 -15.85 -17.94
C GLU A 699 -4.87 -17.00 -17.03
N GLN A 700 -4.46 -16.93 -15.76
CA GLN A 700 -4.80 -17.95 -14.76
C GLN A 700 -6.32 -18.10 -14.60
N VAL A 701 -7.06 -17.00 -14.55
CA VAL A 701 -8.54 -17.02 -14.51
C VAL A 701 -9.13 -17.70 -15.75
N ALA A 702 -8.61 -17.41 -16.95
CA ALA A 702 -9.11 -18.04 -18.17
C ALA A 702 -8.89 -19.56 -18.15
N ASP A 703 -7.73 -20.04 -17.69
CA ASP A 703 -7.42 -21.46 -17.57
C ASP A 703 -8.29 -22.15 -16.49
N LEU A 704 -8.52 -21.48 -15.36
CA LEU A 704 -9.42 -21.97 -14.29
C LEU A 704 -10.88 -22.03 -14.75
N LEU A 705 -11.34 -21.09 -15.57
CA LEU A 705 -12.67 -21.14 -16.17
C LEU A 705 -12.86 -22.36 -17.09
N VAL A 706 -11.81 -22.80 -17.79
CA VAL A 706 -11.86 -24.05 -18.58
C VAL A 706 -12.13 -25.25 -17.68
N ALA A 707 -11.43 -25.35 -16.56
CA ALA A 707 -11.63 -26.41 -15.58
C ALA A 707 -13.03 -26.34 -14.96
N LEU A 708 -13.48 -25.14 -14.57
CA LEU A 708 -14.77 -24.94 -13.94
C LEU A 708 -15.94 -25.27 -14.88
N ARG A 709 -15.87 -24.93 -16.18
CA ARG A 709 -16.91 -25.30 -17.16
C ARG A 709 -17.08 -26.80 -17.33
N LYS A 710 -16.04 -27.61 -17.07
CA LYS A 710 -16.15 -29.08 -17.07
C LYS A 710 -16.96 -29.57 -15.86
N ARG A 711 -16.87 -28.86 -14.74
CA ARG A 711 -17.55 -29.18 -13.48
C ARG A 711 -18.97 -28.63 -13.40
N LEU A 712 -19.22 -27.47 -14.02
CA LEU A 712 -20.51 -26.79 -14.07
C LEU A 712 -21.01 -26.70 -15.53
N PRO A 713 -21.65 -27.76 -16.05
CA PRO A 713 -22.20 -27.76 -17.40
C PRO A 713 -23.24 -26.65 -17.56
N GLY A 714 -23.07 -25.80 -18.58
CA GLY A 714 -23.98 -24.67 -18.82
C GLY A 714 -23.54 -23.35 -18.19
N LEU A 715 -22.38 -23.31 -17.52
CA LEU A 715 -21.79 -22.08 -17.00
C LEU A 715 -21.73 -20.96 -18.06
N GLU A 716 -22.31 -19.82 -17.70
CA GLU A 716 -22.30 -18.58 -18.49
C GLU A 716 -21.26 -17.61 -17.94
N VAL A 717 -20.46 -17.02 -18.84
CA VAL A 717 -19.46 -16.01 -18.49
C VAL A 717 -19.91 -14.65 -19.00
N HIS A 718 -19.96 -13.68 -18.10
CA HIS A 718 -20.32 -12.29 -18.38
C HIS A 718 -19.14 -11.39 -18.01
N MET A 719 -19.04 -10.23 -18.66
CA MET A 719 -17.94 -9.30 -18.46
C MET A 719 -18.47 -7.88 -18.31
N VAL A 720 -17.93 -7.14 -17.34
CA VAL A 720 -18.19 -5.70 -17.15
C VAL A 720 -16.87 -4.97 -16.92
N GLY A 721 -16.57 -3.99 -17.78
CA GLY A 721 -15.35 -3.18 -17.67
C GLY A 721 -15.68 -1.71 -17.60
N HIS A 722 -15.22 -1.03 -16.55
CA HIS A 722 -15.34 0.42 -16.42
C HIS A 722 -14.03 1.10 -16.80
N SER A 723 -14.08 2.16 -17.61
CA SER A 723 -12.91 2.98 -17.94
C SER A 723 -11.69 2.12 -18.34
N ALA A 724 -10.59 2.17 -17.59
CA ALA A 724 -9.39 1.36 -17.83
C ALA A 724 -9.62 -0.16 -17.73
N GLY A 725 -10.64 -0.62 -17.03
CA GLY A 725 -11.05 -2.02 -17.03
C GLY A 725 -11.39 -2.55 -18.43
N SER A 726 -11.82 -1.68 -19.35
CA SER A 726 -12.01 -2.09 -20.75
C SER A 726 -10.69 -2.46 -21.45
N ILE A 727 -9.54 -1.96 -20.96
CA ILE A 727 -8.20 -2.27 -21.46
C ILE A 727 -7.74 -3.63 -20.94
N LEU A 728 -7.99 -3.95 -19.67
CA LEU A 728 -7.68 -5.27 -19.08
C LEU A 728 -8.52 -6.38 -19.72
N LEU A 729 -9.82 -6.13 -19.91
CA LEU A 729 -10.73 -7.12 -20.45
C LEU A 729 -10.53 -7.39 -21.96
N ALA A 730 -9.93 -6.45 -22.70
CA ALA A 730 -9.74 -6.59 -24.15
C ALA A 730 -8.93 -7.86 -24.52
N PRO A 731 -7.67 -8.04 -24.08
CA PRO A 731 -6.93 -9.26 -24.38
C PRO A 731 -7.55 -10.50 -23.73
N LEU A 732 -8.21 -10.35 -22.57
CA LEU A 732 -8.91 -11.46 -21.91
C LEU A 732 -10.04 -12.03 -22.77
N VAL A 733 -10.81 -11.19 -23.47
CA VAL A 733 -11.85 -11.66 -24.41
C VAL A 733 -11.25 -12.56 -25.50
N SER A 734 -10.11 -12.16 -26.07
CA SER A 734 -9.43 -12.97 -27.09
C SER A 734 -8.92 -14.30 -26.50
N LEU A 735 -8.34 -14.24 -25.30
CA LEU A 735 -7.87 -15.43 -24.60
C LEU A 735 -9.00 -16.42 -24.29
N LEU A 736 -10.16 -15.93 -23.82
CA LEU A 736 -11.34 -16.76 -23.62
C LEU A 736 -11.82 -17.39 -24.93
N GLY A 737 -11.78 -16.64 -26.04
CA GLY A 737 -12.06 -17.15 -27.38
C GLY A 737 -11.13 -18.29 -27.79
N GLU A 738 -9.82 -18.15 -27.56
CA GLU A 738 -8.82 -19.21 -27.80
C GLU A 738 -9.07 -20.46 -26.94
N ARG A 739 -9.52 -20.25 -25.70
CA ARG A 739 -9.93 -21.32 -24.77
C ARG A 739 -11.34 -21.86 -25.06
N LYS A 740 -12.01 -21.40 -26.13
CA LYS A 740 -13.37 -21.79 -26.53
C LYS A 740 -14.43 -21.52 -25.45
N ILE A 741 -14.24 -20.43 -24.70
CA ILE A 741 -15.18 -19.93 -23.70
C ILE A 741 -15.94 -18.74 -24.30
N PRO A 742 -17.22 -18.91 -24.71
CA PRO A 742 -18.00 -17.80 -25.21
C PRO A 742 -18.44 -16.88 -24.07
N VAL A 743 -18.37 -15.58 -24.31
CA VAL A 743 -18.86 -14.53 -23.40
C VAL A 743 -20.32 -14.24 -23.73
N LYS A 744 -21.22 -14.45 -22.78
CA LYS A 744 -22.67 -14.27 -22.94
C LYS A 744 -23.09 -12.82 -23.04
N SER A 745 -22.50 -11.97 -22.22
CA SER A 745 -22.65 -10.53 -22.36
C SER A 745 -21.38 -9.80 -21.95
N CYS A 746 -21.00 -8.78 -22.71
CA CYS A 746 -19.93 -7.86 -22.37
C CYS A 746 -20.51 -6.44 -22.29
N THR A 747 -20.40 -5.77 -21.14
CA THR A 747 -20.84 -4.37 -20.98
C THR A 747 -19.63 -3.51 -20.63
N LEU A 748 -19.41 -2.45 -21.41
CA LEU A 748 -18.34 -1.49 -21.14
C LEU A 748 -18.94 -0.16 -20.70
N TRP A 749 -18.50 0.34 -19.55
CA TRP A 749 -18.89 1.64 -19.01
C TRP A 749 -17.76 2.65 -19.26
N ALA A 750 -18.06 3.73 -19.97
CA ALA A 750 -17.11 4.77 -20.38
C ALA A 750 -15.73 4.22 -20.79
N PRO A 751 -15.66 3.29 -21.77
CA PRO A 751 -14.43 2.55 -22.05
C PRO A 751 -13.28 3.47 -22.44
N ALA A 752 -12.18 3.40 -21.68
CA ALA A 752 -10.99 4.21 -21.93
C ALA A 752 -10.01 3.56 -22.92
N CYS A 753 -10.38 2.44 -23.52
CA CYS A 753 -9.57 1.78 -24.54
C CYS A 753 -9.58 2.54 -25.86
N GLN A 754 -8.43 2.55 -26.53
CA GLN A 754 -8.32 3.05 -27.90
C GLN A 754 -9.25 2.26 -28.84
N VAL A 755 -9.78 2.94 -29.86
CA VAL A 755 -10.60 2.32 -30.91
C VAL A 755 -9.86 1.15 -31.58
N GLU A 756 -8.55 1.26 -31.79
CA GLU A 756 -7.74 0.19 -32.39
C GLU A 756 -7.65 -1.05 -31.47
N LEU A 757 -7.56 -0.87 -30.15
CA LEU A 757 -7.61 -1.98 -29.21
C LEU A 757 -8.98 -2.67 -29.26
N PHE A 758 -10.06 -1.89 -29.42
CA PHE A 758 -11.40 -2.43 -29.59
C PHE A 758 -11.54 -3.28 -30.86
N LYS A 759 -11.08 -2.76 -32.00
CA LYS A 759 -11.10 -3.49 -33.28
C LYS A 759 -10.32 -4.80 -33.17
N LYS A 760 -9.14 -4.74 -32.58
CA LYS A 760 -8.25 -5.90 -32.42
C LYS A 760 -8.89 -7.03 -31.62
N HIS A 761 -9.56 -6.69 -30.51
CA HIS A 761 -10.01 -7.70 -29.54
C HIS A 761 -11.52 -7.89 -29.51
N TYR A 762 -12.30 -6.83 -29.27
CA TYR A 762 -13.75 -6.93 -29.10
C TYR A 762 -14.47 -7.13 -30.44
N GLU A 763 -14.15 -6.35 -31.47
CA GLU A 763 -14.75 -6.54 -32.81
C GLU A 763 -14.42 -7.92 -33.35
N SER A 764 -13.15 -8.34 -33.29
CA SER A 764 -12.75 -9.69 -33.71
C SER A 764 -13.53 -10.78 -32.96
N ALA A 765 -13.78 -10.60 -31.67
CA ALA A 765 -14.57 -11.54 -30.89
C ALA A 765 -16.06 -11.52 -31.25
N LEU A 766 -16.66 -10.37 -31.55
CA LEU A 766 -18.04 -10.26 -32.04
C LEU A 766 -18.19 -10.96 -33.40
N GLU A 767 -17.28 -10.71 -34.34
CA GLU A 767 -17.30 -11.34 -35.67
C GLU A 767 -17.12 -12.87 -35.59
N LYS A 768 -16.27 -13.34 -34.69
CA LYS A 768 -16.06 -14.78 -34.42
C LYS A 768 -17.12 -15.40 -33.50
N LYS A 769 -18.16 -14.64 -33.09
CA LYS A 769 -19.20 -15.07 -32.13
C LYS A 769 -18.64 -15.52 -30.77
N GLY A 770 -17.47 -15.02 -30.39
CA GLY A 770 -16.89 -15.13 -29.06
C GLY A 770 -17.62 -14.28 -28.02
N ILE A 771 -18.26 -13.18 -28.43
CA ILE A 771 -19.20 -12.40 -27.61
C ILE A 771 -20.60 -12.51 -28.22
N GLU A 772 -21.61 -12.87 -27.42
CA GLU A 772 -23.00 -12.99 -27.90
C GLU A 772 -23.77 -11.67 -27.88
N LYS A 773 -23.63 -10.88 -26.79
CA LYS A 773 -24.26 -9.56 -26.65
C LYS A 773 -23.23 -8.56 -26.13
N MET A 774 -23.19 -7.37 -26.71
CA MET A 774 -22.32 -6.30 -26.23
C MET A 774 -23.10 -5.00 -26.06
N ALA A 775 -22.81 -4.29 -24.97
CA ALA A 775 -23.32 -2.95 -24.73
C ALA A 775 -22.16 -2.00 -24.39
N ILE A 776 -22.24 -0.76 -24.90
CA ILE A 776 -21.31 0.31 -24.59
C ILE A 776 -22.10 1.47 -24.02
N PHE A 777 -21.79 1.84 -22.79
CA PHE A 777 -22.29 3.04 -22.14
C PHE A 777 -21.23 4.12 -22.29
N ALA A 778 -21.60 5.24 -22.91
CA ALA A 778 -20.74 6.39 -23.13
C ALA A 778 -21.50 7.66 -22.75
N LEU A 779 -20.79 8.70 -22.34
CA LEU A 779 -21.42 10.01 -22.20
C LEU A 779 -21.67 10.60 -23.60
N THR A 780 -22.71 11.44 -23.68
CA THR A 780 -22.87 12.33 -24.83
C THR A 780 -21.67 13.28 -24.93
N ASP A 781 -21.31 13.69 -26.13
CA ASP A 781 -20.19 14.61 -26.37
C ASP A 781 -20.39 15.94 -25.63
N LYS A 782 -21.65 16.37 -25.47
CA LYS A 782 -22.01 17.49 -24.61
C LYS A 782 -21.66 17.23 -23.15
N ALA A 783 -22.13 16.12 -22.58
CA ALA A 783 -21.83 15.78 -21.19
C ALA A 783 -20.32 15.61 -20.94
N GLU A 784 -19.58 15.02 -21.88
CA GLU A 784 -18.10 14.93 -21.79
C GLU A 784 -17.42 16.31 -21.76
N ARG A 785 -17.95 17.29 -22.50
CA ARG A 785 -17.41 18.67 -22.51
C ARG A 785 -17.88 19.51 -21.33
N ASP A 786 -19.01 19.15 -20.71
CA ASP A 786 -19.55 19.79 -19.52
C ASP A 786 -18.98 19.16 -18.22
N ASP A 787 -18.35 17.99 -18.32
CA ASP A 787 -17.62 17.29 -17.24
C ASP A 787 -16.30 18.01 -16.89
N ASN A 788 -15.63 17.60 -15.82
CA ASN A 788 -14.35 18.17 -15.41
C ASN A 788 -13.44 17.16 -14.69
N CYS A 789 -12.14 17.37 -14.82
CA CYS A 789 -11.15 16.68 -13.99
C CYS A 789 -10.73 17.56 -12.80
N GLY A 790 -11.35 17.32 -11.65
CA GLY A 790 -11.02 18.00 -10.39
C GLY A 790 -11.24 19.52 -10.44
N HIS A 791 -12.19 19.98 -11.25
CA HIS A 791 -12.47 21.39 -11.58
C HIS A 791 -11.27 22.15 -12.19
N ILE A 792 -10.28 21.44 -12.73
CA ILE A 792 -9.06 22.02 -13.28
C ILE A 792 -9.00 21.91 -14.80
N TYR A 793 -9.39 20.76 -15.35
CA TYR A 793 -9.61 20.56 -16.78
C TYR A 793 -11.11 20.50 -17.01
N ASN A 794 -11.66 21.38 -17.85
CA ASN A 794 -13.11 21.58 -17.95
C ASN A 794 -13.76 20.65 -18.99
N LYS A 795 -13.21 19.44 -19.13
CA LYS A 795 -13.73 18.35 -19.95
C LYS A 795 -13.51 17.04 -19.19
N SER A 796 -14.12 15.97 -19.68
CA SER A 796 -14.00 14.64 -19.11
C SER A 796 -12.56 14.14 -19.08
N LEU A 797 -12.34 13.10 -18.28
CA LEU A 797 -11.06 12.40 -18.29
C LEU A 797 -10.73 11.81 -19.67
N LEU A 798 -11.71 11.31 -20.43
CA LEU A 798 -11.42 10.71 -21.73
C LEU A 798 -10.89 11.74 -22.72
N TYR A 799 -11.37 12.99 -22.65
CA TYR A 799 -10.77 14.11 -23.38
C TYR A 799 -9.31 14.32 -23.01
N LEU A 800 -8.98 14.34 -21.72
CA LEU A 800 -7.60 14.49 -21.25
C LEU A 800 -6.71 13.33 -21.73
N VAL A 801 -7.20 12.09 -21.60
CA VAL A 801 -6.50 10.88 -22.05
C VAL A 801 -6.26 10.93 -23.56
N SER A 802 -7.31 11.15 -24.34
CA SER A 802 -7.26 11.24 -25.81
C SER A 802 -6.31 12.35 -26.28
N ASN A 803 -6.38 13.53 -25.67
CA ASN A 803 -5.67 14.70 -26.15
C ASN A 803 -4.23 14.79 -25.66
N ALA A 804 -3.90 14.25 -24.47
CA ALA A 804 -2.60 14.47 -23.82
C ALA A 804 -1.82 13.20 -23.49
N PHE A 805 -2.48 12.11 -23.08
CA PHE A 805 -1.77 10.92 -22.58
C PHE A 805 -1.62 9.81 -23.60
N GLU A 806 -2.41 9.84 -24.67
CA GLU A 806 -2.31 8.90 -25.77
C GLU A 806 -1.52 9.44 -26.96
N ASP A 807 -0.94 8.50 -27.71
CA ASP A 807 -0.29 8.80 -28.99
C ASP A 807 -1.21 8.34 -30.14
N PRO A 808 -1.40 9.16 -31.18
CA PRO A 808 -0.90 10.53 -31.31
C PRO A 808 -1.67 11.53 -30.43
N ALA A 809 -0.96 12.42 -29.74
CA ALA A 809 -1.58 13.50 -28.97
C ALA A 809 -2.24 14.55 -29.88
N ARG A 810 -3.25 15.25 -29.37
CA ARG A 810 -3.98 16.31 -30.11
C ARG A 810 -3.03 17.45 -30.52
N ILE A 811 -3.19 18.02 -31.70
CA ILE A 811 -2.57 19.28 -32.08
C ILE A 811 -3.72 20.22 -32.41
N PRO A 812 -4.00 21.25 -31.59
CA PRO A 812 -5.12 22.15 -31.83
C PRO A 812 -5.14 22.64 -33.29
N LEU A 813 -6.29 22.55 -33.96
CA LEU A 813 -6.52 22.91 -35.37
C LEU A 813 -5.83 22.03 -36.44
N PHE A 814 -4.91 21.13 -36.06
CA PHE A 814 -4.15 20.32 -37.03
C PHE A 814 -4.39 18.81 -36.91
N ARG A 815 -4.66 18.30 -35.70
CA ARG A 815 -4.85 16.87 -35.45
C ARG A 815 -5.70 16.66 -34.20
N ASP A 816 -6.72 15.81 -34.30
CA ASP A 816 -7.46 15.37 -33.11
C ASP A 816 -6.62 14.51 -32.17
N GLY A 817 -7.09 14.32 -30.93
CA GLY A 817 -6.51 13.35 -30.00
C GLY A 817 -6.68 11.90 -30.47
N CYS A 818 -6.03 10.97 -29.77
CA CYS A 818 -6.14 9.55 -30.07
C CYS A 818 -7.60 9.08 -29.90
N PRO A 819 -8.20 8.38 -30.88
CA PRO A 819 -9.58 7.92 -30.78
C PRO A 819 -9.79 6.93 -29.62
N ILE A 820 -10.60 7.33 -28.64
CA ILE A 820 -11.01 6.50 -27.50
C ILE A 820 -12.47 6.08 -27.66
N LEU A 821 -12.76 4.79 -27.44
CA LEU A 821 -14.08 4.19 -27.69
C LEU A 821 -15.20 4.83 -26.85
N GLY A 822 -14.91 5.25 -25.62
CA GLY A 822 -15.91 5.82 -24.71
C GLY A 822 -16.37 7.22 -25.06
N MET A 823 -15.73 7.88 -26.04
CA MET A 823 -16.09 9.25 -26.46
C MET A 823 -17.04 9.20 -27.65
N GLU A 824 -18.25 9.74 -27.52
CA GLU A 824 -19.28 9.72 -28.58
C GLU A 824 -18.73 10.13 -29.96
N ARG A 825 -17.92 11.18 -30.02
CA ARG A 825 -17.33 11.70 -31.28
C ARG A 825 -16.46 10.69 -32.05
N PHE A 826 -15.93 9.66 -31.38
CA PHE A 826 -15.09 8.63 -32.01
C PHE A 826 -15.84 7.30 -32.20
N ILE A 827 -17.12 7.22 -31.80
CA ILE A 827 -17.92 6.01 -31.97
C ILE A 827 -18.47 5.96 -33.40
N ASP A 828 -18.04 4.95 -34.15
CA ASP A 828 -18.65 4.63 -35.44
C ASP A 828 -19.99 3.92 -35.23
N ARG A 829 -21.08 4.68 -35.32
CA ARG A 829 -22.45 4.17 -35.16
C ARG A 829 -22.82 3.12 -36.19
N ARG A 830 -22.29 3.18 -37.43
CA ARG A 830 -22.55 2.18 -38.46
C ARG A 830 -21.85 0.87 -38.13
N LEU A 831 -20.62 0.96 -37.63
CA LEU A 831 -19.89 -0.19 -37.12
C LEU A 831 -20.64 -0.85 -35.95
N MET A 832 -21.08 -0.07 -34.96
CA MET A 832 -21.84 -0.59 -33.82
C MET A 832 -23.12 -1.29 -34.28
N GLN A 833 -23.87 -0.68 -35.22
CA GLN A 833 -25.08 -1.29 -35.78
C GLN A 833 -24.77 -2.60 -36.54
N ARG A 834 -23.71 -2.63 -37.36
CA ARG A 834 -23.26 -3.84 -38.08
C ARG A 834 -22.92 -4.98 -37.12
N LEU A 835 -22.24 -4.65 -36.03
CA LEU A 835 -21.82 -5.62 -35.02
C LEU A 835 -22.93 -5.99 -34.02
N GLY A 836 -24.08 -5.31 -34.06
CA GLY A 836 -25.17 -5.52 -33.10
C GLY A 836 -24.82 -5.09 -31.68
N VAL A 837 -23.97 -4.06 -31.53
CA VAL A 837 -23.59 -3.49 -30.24
C VAL A 837 -24.65 -2.47 -29.80
N ASP A 838 -25.19 -2.65 -28.60
CA ASP A 838 -26.12 -1.71 -27.99
C ASP A 838 -25.35 -0.49 -27.46
N LEU A 839 -25.40 0.61 -28.20
CA LEU A 839 -24.82 1.89 -27.79
C LEU A 839 -25.81 2.67 -26.92
N VAL A 840 -25.43 2.93 -25.67
CA VAL A 840 -26.19 3.72 -24.70
C VAL A 840 -25.45 5.03 -24.44
N LEU A 841 -26.11 6.16 -24.72
CA LEU A 841 -25.57 7.48 -24.44
C LEU A 841 -26.19 8.07 -23.18
N ALA A 842 -25.36 8.65 -22.32
CA ALA A 842 -25.72 9.18 -21.02
C ALA A 842 -25.40 10.69 -20.90
N PRO A 843 -26.15 11.44 -20.07
CA PRO A 843 -27.36 11.01 -19.38
C PRO A 843 -28.54 10.82 -20.36
N ASN A 844 -29.50 9.98 -20.01
CA ASN A 844 -30.73 9.80 -20.78
C ASN A 844 -31.99 9.71 -19.91
N THR A 845 -33.15 9.86 -20.55
CA THR A 845 -34.48 9.85 -19.92
C THR A 845 -35.22 8.52 -20.13
N GLU A 846 -34.50 7.45 -20.46
CA GLU A 846 -35.08 6.12 -20.60
C GLU A 846 -35.76 5.65 -19.30
N PRO A 847 -36.87 4.92 -19.35
CA PRO A 847 -37.51 4.38 -18.15
C PRO A 847 -36.54 3.58 -17.27
N ASP A 848 -36.70 3.62 -15.95
CA ASP A 848 -35.78 2.97 -15.00
C ASP A 848 -35.68 1.45 -15.18
N ASP A 849 -36.66 0.82 -15.83
CA ASP A 849 -36.69 -0.60 -16.19
C ASP A 849 -36.03 -0.92 -17.54
N SER A 850 -35.67 0.09 -18.33
CA SER A 850 -34.99 -0.04 -19.62
C SER A 850 -33.59 -0.65 -19.48
N LEU A 851 -33.15 -1.36 -20.52
CA LEU A 851 -31.76 -1.84 -20.66
C LEU A 851 -30.79 -0.72 -21.06
N SER A 852 -31.33 0.44 -21.45
CA SER A 852 -30.57 1.61 -21.90
C SER A 852 -30.61 2.75 -20.88
N ALA A 853 -31.18 2.53 -19.68
CA ALA A 853 -31.26 3.56 -18.65
C ALA A 853 -29.86 3.91 -18.10
N SER A 854 -29.52 5.21 -18.15
CA SER A 854 -28.27 5.73 -17.59
C SER A 854 -28.45 7.17 -17.14
N GLY A 855 -28.20 7.44 -15.86
CA GLY A 855 -28.21 8.77 -15.25
C GLY A 855 -26.83 9.44 -15.17
N ALA A 856 -25.76 8.70 -15.50
CA ALA A 856 -24.39 9.20 -15.42
C ALA A 856 -24.19 10.53 -16.17
N THR A 857 -23.57 11.49 -15.49
CA THR A 857 -23.26 12.83 -16.03
C THR A 857 -21.76 13.11 -16.11
N HIS A 858 -20.96 12.44 -15.29
CA HIS A 858 -19.50 12.51 -15.30
C HIS A 858 -18.92 11.12 -15.62
N HIS A 859 -17.69 11.09 -16.12
CA HIS A 859 -17.02 9.85 -16.53
C HIS A 859 -16.95 8.80 -15.40
N GLY A 860 -16.77 9.27 -14.16
CA GLY A 860 -16.72 8.44 -12.97
C GLY A 860 -18.05 7.80 -12.59
N ASP A 861 -19.19 8.42 -12.93
CA ASP A 861 -20.50 8.08 -12.35
C ASP A 861 -21.04 6.70 -12.77
N PHE A 862 -20.56 6.09 -13.85
CA PHE A 862 -21.20 4.87 -14.39
C PHE A 862 -21.15 3.68 -13.43
N ASP A 863 -20.13 3.61 -12.58
CA ASP A 863 -19.97 2.51 -11.63
C ASP A 863 -20.63 2.78 -10.27
N ASP A 864 -21.34 3.90 -10.08
CA ASP A 864 -22.21 4.17 -8.92
C ASP A 864 -23.61 4.72 -9.28
N ASP A 865 -23.87 5.03 -10.56
CA ASP A 865 -25.18 5.37 -11.10
C ASP A 865 -26.10 4.15 -11.08
N LYS A 866 -27.08 4.20 -10.19
CA LYS A 866 -28.07 3.14 -9.99
C LYS A 866 -28.76 2.72 -11.29
N ARG A 867 -29.04 3.65 -12.21
CA ARG A 867 -29.75 3.36 -13.47
C ARG A 867 -28.88 2.51 -14.39
N THR A 868 -27.61 2.90 -14.58
CA THR A 868 -26.60 2.15 -15.34
C THR A 868 -26.39 0.74 -14.78
N ILE A 869 -26.23 0.62 -13.46
CA ILE A 869 -25.94 -0.67 -12.81
C ILE A 869 -27.14 -1.62 -12.96
N MET A 870 -28.36 -1.15 -12.68
CA MET A 870 -29.56 -1.96 -12.83
C MET A 870 -29.82 -2.36 -14.29
N ALA A 871 -29.58 -1.47 -15.25
CA ALA A 871 -29.64 -1.81 -16.67
C ALA A 871 -28.65 -2.92 -17.02
N THR A 872 -27.43 -2.87 -16.49
CA THR A 872 -26.40 -3.90 -16.70
C THR A 872 -26.81 -5.24 -16.08
N PHE A 873 -27.35 -5.26 -14.87
CA PHE A 873 -27.79 -6.50 -14.22
C PHE A 873 -28.95 -7.16 -14.99
N ARG A 874 -29.89 -6.36 -15.51
CA ARG A 874 -30.95 -6.88 -16.39
C ARG A 874 -30.40 -7.46 -17.68
N ARG A 875 -29.35 -6.86 -18.28
CA ARG A 875 -28.69 -7.41 -19.48
C ARG A 875 -28.09 -8.79 -19.20
N ILE A 876 -27.45 -8.97 -18.05
CA ILE A 876 -26.90 -10.26 -17.61
C ILE A 876 -28.04 -11.29 -17.47
N ALA A 877 -29.12 -10.94 -16.77
CA ALA A 877 -30.27 -11.82 -16.60
C ALA A 877 -30.95 -12.20 -17.94
N GLN A 878 -31.14 -11.26 -18.86
CA GLN A 878 -31.78 -11.48 -20.16
C GLN A 878 -30.87 -12.15 -21.22
N ALA A 879 -29.55 -12.15 -21.04
CA ALA A 879 -28.66 -12.95 -21.89
C ALA A 879 -28.94 -14.47 -21.73
N SER A 880 -29.50 -14.86 -20.59
CA SER A 880 -29.72 -16.25 -20.19
C SER A 880 -31.01 -16.88 -20.74
N THR A 881 -31.96 -16.10 -21.26
CA THR A 881 -33.33 -16.57 -21.56
C THR A 881 -33.55 -17.19 -22.94
N LYS A 882 -32.59 -17.13 -23.87
CA LYS A 882 -32.79 -17.64 -25.25
C LYS A 882 -32.90 -19.18 -25.38
N LYS A 883 -32.56 -19.95 -24.35
CA LYS A 883 -32.65 -21.43 -24.36
C LYS A 883 -33.77 -22.00 -23.48
N ALA A 884 -34.42 -21.17 -22.65
CA ALA A 884 -35.44 -21.60 -21.69
C ALA A 884 -36.87 -21.66 -22.28
N THR A 885 -37.09 -21.06 -23.46
CA THR A 885 -38.43 -20.95 -24.07
C THR A 885 -39.01 -22.27 -24.57
N SER A 886 -38.21 -23.33 -24.76
CA SER A 886 -38.75 -24.65 -25.14
C SER A 886 -39.04 -25.59 -23.96
N LYS A 887 -38.30 -25.47 -22.84
CA LYS A 887 -38.49 -26.34 -21.66
C LYS A 887 -39.48 -25.76 -20.64
N ALA A 888 -39.55 -24.44 -20.48
CA ALA A 888 -40.51 -23.81 -19.57
C ALA A 888 -41.97 -23.95 -20.06
N ALA A 889 -42.19 -23.92 -21.38
CA ALA A 889 -43.52 -24.18 -21.96
C ALA A 889 -43.97 -25.64 -21.77
N ALA A 890 -43.04 -26.60 -21.78
CA ALA A 890 -43.31 -28.00 -21.51
C ALA A 890 -43.57 -28.27 -20.02
N ALA A 891 -42.82 -27.61 -19.12
CA ALA A 891 -43.02 -27.68 -17.68
C ALA A 891 -44.31 -26.97 -17.23
N ALA A 892 -44.69 -25.86 -17.86
CA ALA A 892 -45.95 -25.18 -17.61
C ALA A 892 -47.15 -26.06 -18.01
N ARG A 893 -47.09 -26.76 -19.17
CA ARG A 893 -48.11 -27.74 -19.58
C ARG A 893 -48.20 -28.96 -18.66
N ALA A 894 -47.07 -29.40 -18.08
CA ALA A 894 -47.07 -30.47 -17.08
C ALA A 894 -47.63 -30.01 -15.72
N LYS A 895 -47.51 -28.73 -15.38
CA LYS A 895 -48.07 -28.13 -14.15
C LYS A 895 -49.58 -27.89 -14.25
N THR A 896 -50.10 -27.48 -15.42
CA THR A 896 -51.56 -27.32 -15.62
C THR A 896 -52.31 -28.64 -15.47
N LYS A 897 -51.70 -29.77 -15.88
CA LYS A 897 -52.32 -31.11 -15.75
C LYS A 897 -52.33 -31.65 -14.31
N ARG A 898 -51.63 -30.99 -13.38
CA ARG A 898 -51.57 -31.35 -11.96
C ARG A 898 -52.48 -30.48 -11.08
N ILE A 899 -53.17 -29.49 -11.67
CA ILE A 899 -54.09 -28.57 -10.99
C ILE A 899 -55.56 -29.06 -11.08
N GLU A 900 -55.85 -30.03 -11.94
CA GLU A 900 -57.18 -30.66 -12.01
C GLU A 900 -57.44 -31.67 -10.88
N ASP A 901 -56.39 -32.16 -10.21
CA ASP A 901 -56.51 -33.07 -9.06
C ASP A 901 -56.28 -32.30 -7.75
N GLY A 902 -57.40 -31.78 -7.23
CA GLY A 902 -57.56 -30.89 -6.09
C GLY A 902 -56.54 -30.90 -4.94
N GLU A 903 -55.86 -29.76 -4.79
CA GLU A 903 -55.39 -29.21 -3.51
C GLU A 903 -55.38 -27.67 -3.63
N GLN A 904 -56.05 -26.96 -2.71
CA GLN A 904 -56.14 -25.50 -2.73
C GLN A 904 -54.78 -24.85 -2.42
N PRO A 905 -54.29 -23.88 -3.22
CA PRO A 905 -53.15 -23.07 -2.85
C PRO A 905 -53.59 -21.79 -2.13
N MET A 906 -52.95 -21.51 -0.98
CA MET A 906 -52.88 -20.16 -0.41
C MET A 906 -52.20 -19.21 -1.41
N ALA A 907 -52.76 -18.00 -1.53
CA ALA A 907 -52.40 -17.00 -2.52
C ALA A 907 -50.90 -16.65 -2.54
N ALA A 908 -50.26 -16.88 -3.69
CA ALA A 908 -48.96 -16.32 -4.02
C ALA A 908 -49.11 -14.84 -4.39
N VAL A 909 -48.49 -13.97 -3.61
CA VAL A 909 -48.32 -12.55 -3.94
C VAL A 909 -47.17 -12.44 -4.94
N ALA A 910 -47.44 -11.94 -6.14
CA ALA A 910 -46.42 -11.54 -7.10
C ALA A 910 -45.57 -10.41 -6.51
N PRO A 911 -44.24 -10.34 -6.78
CA PRO A 911 -43.40 -9.28 -6.23
C PRO A 911 -43.73 -7.95 -6.93
N THR A 912 -44.69 -7.21 -6.38
CA THR A 912 -44.89 -5.80 -6.69
C THR A 912 -43.83 -4.98 -5.94
N PHE A 913 -42.87 -4.44 -6.68
CA PHE A 913 -42.03 -3.33 -6.23
C PHE A 913 -42.92 -2.13 -5.92
N ASN A 914 -43.28 -1.95 -4.66
CA ASN A 914 -43.84 -0.69 -4.18
C ASN A 914 -43.44 -0.50 -2.71
N ARG A 915 -42.23 0.03 -2.48
CA ARG A 915 -41.94 0.72 -1.21
C ARG A 915 -42.56 2.11 -1.32
N SER A 916 -43.67 2.33 -0.61
CA SER A 916 -44.41 3.60 -0.64
C SER A 916 -43.51 4.77 -0.22
N GLU A 917 -43.60 5.88 -0.95
CA GLU A 917 -42.90 7.15 -0.68
C GLU A 917 -43.20 7.74 0.72
N SER A 918 -44.20 7.22 1.44
CA SER A 918 -44.56 7.66 2.79
C SER A 918 -43.48 7.35 3.84
N SER A 919 -42.78 6.22 3.71
CA SER A 919 -41.80 5.76 4.71
C SER A 919 -40.54 6.64 4.78
N MET A 920 -40.23 7.38 3.72
CA MET A 920 -39.04 8.25 3.64
C MET A 920 -39.33 9.69 4.08
N ARG A 921 -40.59 10.15 4.04
CA ARG A 921 -40.98 11.47 4.57
C ARG A 921 -40.99 11.50 6.09
N ASP A 922 -41.37 10.41 6.74
CA ASP A 922 -41.45 10.34 8.20
C ASP A 922 -40.06 10.24 8.86
N GLN A 923 -39.08 9.62 8.19
CA GLN A 923 -37.68 9.63 8.64
C GLN A 923 -36.99 10.99 8.47
N ARG A 924 -37.34 11.76 7.43
CA ARG A 924 -36.81 13.12 7.25
C ARG A 924 -37.34 14.12 8.30
N LYS A 925 -38.61 14.01 8.70
CA LYS A 925 -39.16 14.83 9.80
C LYS A 925 -38.54 14.53 11.16
N LEU A 926 -38.17 13.28 11.43
CA LEU A 926 -37.54 12.89 12.70
C LEU A 926 -36.09 13.36 12.82
N ILE A 927 -35.38 13.52 11.70
CA ILE A 927 -34.02 14.05 11.66
C ILE A 927 -34.03 15.58 11.83
N ASP A 928 -35.00 16.29 11.22
CA ASP A 928 -35.11 17.75 11.34
C ASP A 928 -35.52 18.23 12.74
N LEU A 929 -36.23 17.39 13.51
CA LEU A 929 -36.60 17.70 14.91
C LEU A 929 -35.43 17.53 15.90
N ARG A 930 -34.41 16.73 15.58
CA ARG A 930 -33.23 16.53 16.44
C ARG A 930 -32.14 17.57 16.24
N THR A 931 -32.10 18.24 15.09
CA THR A 931 -31.10 19.29 14.78
C THR A 931 -31.50 20.68 15.32
N LYS A 932 -32.70 20.84 15.90
CA LYS A 932 -33.15 22.09 16.54
C LYS A 932 -33.10 22.07 18.08
N ALA A 933 -32.62 21.00 18.70
CA ALA A 933 -32.56 20.83 20.16
C ALA A 933 -31.13 20.56 20.69
N LEU A 934 -30.11 20.78 19.86
CA LEU A 934 -28.68 20.88 20.20
C LEU A 934 -28.15 22.15 19.54
#